data_AF-A0A9W9RK93-F1
#
_entry.id   AF-A0A9W9RK93-F1
#
_cell.length_a   1.000
_cell.length_b   1.000
_cell.length_c   1.000
_cell.angle_alpha   90.00
_cell.angle_beta   90.00
_cell.angle_gamma   90.00
#
_symmetry.space_group_name_H-M   'P 1'
#
loop_
_entity.id
_entity.type
_entity.pdbx_description
1 polymer ?
#
loop_
_entity_poly.entity_id
_entity_poly.type
_entity_poly.pdbx_seq_one_letter_code
_entity_poly.pdbx_strand_id
1 'polypeptide(L)'
;MASDDGIGPRKKRKTSSPGTVPYVLHSLFADVPIATEHSSDVYITSVEYWNENLYIGTSAAEILHFVCLPPASPDESAEPTFILASRLPIPFSQRPPVGSDQGVRQIVILSSVNKACVLCNGTVTFYMLPELSPAFGNTKVNHCRWIGGLDLNRDAEEDGDPTIMIAVQNRIMLVQIGDEARRIKKIEFPGCLTAARRGTIACAADTHSYSLLEVAHQQKIPLFPISSSSEVFESGHVEDMNPAPPTPLKRSPSESYPHSPPTDTPGHGRSTSLNQFVGMLSPQAQAAQLDRSPSGTPDPFTATGEPRRSSSEERDGNESPDSPENKDPDNQSPTNDNVKPLPPLPPSTKQGSKRLQPHVVSPTPSEFLLVTGTEETEPGVGMFVDMDGEVVRGTINFHRFPKSVVIDTNQDDQIFQSSEETKEEFVLAIIEDEEDGKTRTRLEIQRWYDDPGEIERNRKWLEIPSPGEAESAQVGLRHTLSASSFELNAIGQLLRMIRLKSPSLPPHVAVADSRTHASIEHLQKEKELFESPDVTDSEGSKKSDGQTQEAQRDAEEAKFAHGLGKIQSGLVMWSGSQIWRVLHNPLIIQLEDTLQKAQETADDSEHTVLQRDAVTNLLLSIQGTEPKTESEFIGLSYVKQKASLMLFGDILSMQPEERSSAAIDETEKALVAGNLDPRLALLFIPLLRCEVLQGPQGVWIHAGLSTITEQYLQQVSKIGVETSGFDASRNPILNMVKRFLLSWQQKRGYGSITDETFVLDSTDAALLHLTLEQDAYLTPDQRAASPTRSELNKLVDNWKGNFDRAVMLLETYKRLYVLSRLYQSQKMSRNVLKTWRRIVDGETDAGGEVSANGVETQMRRYLVKIKDVQLVEEYGSWLAGRNPELGIQVFADNASRVRLEPADVVALLKERAPNAVQVYLEHLVFAKNYTQYADDLISYYLDTVLSVLESSPEARASLADSYSTYRALRAPKPTYFNFITENRPAESWWQSRLRLLQLLGGVSSSQFSSQPLPTGISYSIPNVLTRIEPFQNELVSECIILDGLQGHHGPALRLLTHGLGDYDSAIRYCVFGGPRSSSTGTPELADYDLQCTLFHHLLDEFLHIEDLSDRIERTSDLLARFAAWFDVREVLDLVPEDWSVDILGGFFVHVFRALVSQSRESRIERALSAGLNLRIGAELIDGMEKAGPWIEQAEGVRRLKDSPPRDSNETDSEFGDTVGPSGEVGQVDQ
;
A
#
# COMPACT_ATOMS: atom_id res chain seq x y z
N MET A 1 2.17 -1.12 -5.84
CA MET A 1 3.19 -1.06 -6.91
C MET A 1 2.80 0.05 -7.86
N ALA A 2 3.74 0.84 -8.35
CA ALA A 2 3.49 1.77 -9.46
C ALA A 2 4.04 1.13 -10.74
N SER A 3 3.18 0.99 -11.76
CA SER A 3 3.57 0.66 -13.13
C SER A 3 3.27 1.89 -13.98
N ASP A 4 4.32 2.44 -14.58
CA ASP A 4 4.26 3.52 -15.55
C ASP A 4 3.56 3.03 -16.82
N ASP A 5 2.54 3.76 -17.28
CA ASP A 5 1.83 3.47 -18.53
C ASP A 5 1.41 4.80 -19.18
N GLY A 6 2.09 5.14 -20.27
CA GLY A 6 2.16 6.52 -20.79
C GLY A 6 0.89 6.97 -21.50
N ILE A 7 -0.01 7.64 -20.78
CA ILE A 7 -1.13 8.40 -21.37
C ILE A 7 -0.82 9.90 -21.24
N GLY A 8 -0.53 10.56 -22.36
CA GLY A 8 -0.34 12.02 -22.41
C GLY A 8 -1.57 12.78 -21.90
N PRO A 9 -1.44 14.04 -21.47
CA PRO A 9 -2.47 14.76 -20.72
C PRO A 9 -3.77 14.90 -21.52
N ARG A 10 -4.71 13.99 -21.24
CA ARG A 10 -6.10 14.12 -21.70
C ARG A 10 -6.62 15.43 -21.11
N LYS A 11 -7.05 16.37 -21.98
CA LYS A 11 -7.73 17.60 -21.55
C LYS A 11 -8.79 17.22 -20.50
N LYS A 12 -8.72 17.81 -19.29
CA LYS A 12 -9.69 17.53 -18.21
C LYS A 12 -11.09 17.73 -18.79
N ARG A 13 -11.83 16.63 -18.97
CA ARG A 13 -13.17 16.70 -19.59
C ARG A 13 -14.12 17.24 -18.53
N LYS A 14 -14.28 18.57 -18.50
CA LYS A 14 -15.25 19.26 -17.64
C LYS A 14 -16.57 18.50 -17.75
N THR A 15 -17.02 17.88 -16.65
CA THR A 15 -18.29 17.19 -16.62
C THR A 15 -19.39 18.22 -16.78
N SER A 16 -20.33 17.98 -17.71
CA SER A 16 -21.63 18.64 -17.64
C SER A 16 -22.22 18.35 -16.27
N SER A 17 -22.70 19.39 -15.58
CA SER A 17 -23.37 19.22 -14.29
C SER A 17 -24.54 18.24 -14.44
N PRO A 18 -24.86 17.42 -13.42
CA PRO A 18 -26.05 16.59 -13.42
C PRO A 18 -27.32 17.43 -13.69
N GLY A 19 -28.43 16.75 -13.99
CA GLY A 19 -29.66 17.34 -14.55
C GLY A 19 -30.41 18.37 -13.68
N THR A 20 -29.84 18.77 -12.54
CA THR A 20 -30.41 19.71 -11.56
C THR A 20 -29.92 21.15 -11.86
N VAL A 21 -30.69 22.16 -11.46
CA VAL A 21 -30.37 23.58 -11.72
C VAL A 21 -29.21 24.05 -10.81
N PRO A 22 -28.19 24.78 -11.32
CA PRO A 22 -27.01 25.19 -10.54
C PRO A 22 -27.25 26.35 -9.55
N TYR A 23 -28.46 26.92 -9.56
CA TYR A 23 -28.93 27.91 -8.60
C TYR A 23 -30.30 27.51 -8.04
N VAL A 24 -30.57 27.92 -6.80
CA VAL A 24 -31.85 27.77 -6.10
C VAL A 24 -32.25 29.13 -5.51
N LEU A 25 -33.55 29.43 -5.54
CA LEU A 25 -34.12 30.60 -4.87
C LEU A 25 -34.47 30.25 -3.43
N HIS A 26 -33.95 31.00 -2.47
CA HIS A 26 -34.44 30.96 -1.08
C HIS A 26 -35.07 32.30 -0.71
N SER A 27 -36.10 32.32 0.13
CA SER A 27 -36.65 33.60 0.58
C SER A 27 -35.61 34.36 1.42
N LEU A 28 -35.48 35.66 1.18
CA LEU A 28 -34.79 36.61 2.05
C LEU A 28 -35.80 37.28 2.97
N PHE A 29 -36.92 37.74 2.40
CA PHE A 29 -38.02 38.38 3.12
C PHE A 29 -39.28 38.30 2.26
N ALA A 30 -40.29 37.55 2.71
CA ALA A 30 -41.49 37.27 1.92
C ALA A 30 -42.47 38.46 1.84
N ASP A 31 -42.86 39.02 2.98
CA ASP A 31 -43.91 40.05 3.05
C ASP A 31 -43.34 41.42 3.44
N VAL A 32 -42.67 42.09 2.51
CA VAL A 32 -42.21 43.47 2.74
C VAL A 32 -43.44 44.39 2.89
N PRO A 33 -43.55 45.18 3.99
CA PRO A 33 -44.69 46.09 4.23
C PRO A 33 -44.61 47.38 3.39
N ILE A 34 -44.76 47.24 2.07
CA ILE A 34 -44.60 48.32 1.08
C ILE A 34 -45.75 49.33 1.15
N ALA A 35 -46.97 48.89 1.47
CA ALA A 35 -48.17 49.72 1.45
C ALA A 35 -48.05 51.00 2.30
N THR A 36 -48.72 52.08 1.85
CA THR A 36 -48.95 53.30 2.64
C THR A 36 -50.46 53.48 2.88
N GLU A 37 -50.83 54.36 3.80
CA GLU A 37 -52.24 54.77 3.98
C GLU A 37 -52.85 55.50 2.76
N HIS A 38 -52.07 55.76 1.70
CA HIS A 38 -52.44 56.67 0.60
C HIS A 38 -52.28 56.07 -0.81
N SER A 39 -51.63 54.90 -0.96
CA SER A 39 -51.45 54.23 -2.25
C SER A 39 -51.22 52.72 -2.09
N SER A 40 -52.02 51.91 -2.79
CA SER A 40 -51.89 50.45 -2.86
C SER A 40 -50.97 49.96 -4.00
N ASP A 41 -50.86 50.73 -5.07
CA ASP A 41 -50.03 50.45 -6.25
C ASP A 41 -48.60 50.98 -6.01
N VAL A 42 -47.82 50.24 -5.21
CA VAL A 42 -46.44 50.58 -4.83
C VAL A 42 -45.59 49.32 -4.88
N TYR A 43 -44.41 49.40 -5.50
CA TYR A 43 -43.52 48.26 -5.76
C TYR A 43 -42.06 48.58 -5.41
N ILE A 44 -41.25 47.51 -5.32
CA ILE A 44 -39.80 47.60 -5.07
C ILE A 44 -39.08 47.99 -6.36
N THR A 45 -38.32 49.09 -6.31
CA THR A 45 -37.53 49.60 -7.44
C THR A 45 -36.06 49.20 -7.37
N SER A 46 -35.53 49.07 -6.15
CA SER A 46 -34.12 48.77 -5.89
C SER A 46 -33.96 48.18 -4.50
N VAL A 47 -33.04 47.22 -4.36
CA VAL A 47 -32.67 46.59 -3.09
C VAL A 47 -31.16 46.66 -2.93
N GLU A 48 -30.67 46.99 -1.74
CA GLU A 48 -29.27 46.87 -1.35
C GLU A 48 -29.15 46.16 0.00
N TYR A 49 -28.15 45.30 0.13
CA TYR A 49 -27.79 44.61 1.37
C TYR A 49 -26.36 44.96 1.74
N TRP A 50 -26.16 45.42 2.98
CA TRP A 50 -24.84 45.77 3.48
C TRP A 50 -24.79 45.63 5.00
N ASN A 51 -23.83 44.84 5.50
CA ASN A 51 -23.53 44.69 6.93
C ASN A 51 -24.78 44.48 7.80
N GLU A 52 -25.55 43.42 7.54
CA GLU A 52 -26.81 43.08 8.24
C GLU A 52 -27.94 44.14 8.19
N ASN A 53 -27.85 45.10 7.26
CA ASN A 53 -28.90 46.08 6.98
C ASN A 53 -29.41 45.94 5.54
N LEU A 54 -30.73 45.91 5.38
CA LEU A 54 -31.45 45.76 4.12
C LEU A 54 -32.17 47.08 3.78
N TYR A 55 -31.78 47.70 2.65
CA TYR A 55 -32.28 48.99 2.20
C TYR A 55 -33.11 48.82 0.92
N ILE A 56 -34.40 49.13 1.00
CA ILE A 56 -35.37 48.89 -0.07
C ILE A 56 -35.92 50.24 -0.56
N GLY A 57 -35.65 50.58 -1.82
CA GLY A 57 -36.25 51.74 -2.49
C GLY A 57 -37.62 51.39 -3.08
N THR A 58 -38.59 52.29 -2.91
CA THR A 58 -39.96 52.13 -3.42
C THR A 58 -40.32 53.14 -4.52
N SER A 59 -41.33 52.80 -5.32
CA SER A 59 -41.92 53.72 -6.30
C SER A 59 -42.62 54.93 -5.66
N ALA A 60 -42.95 54.86 -4.36
CA ALA A 60 -43.50 55.96 -3.56
C ALA A 60 -42.46 57.02 -3.14
N ALA A 61 -41.21 56.92 -3.59
CA ALA A 61 -40.08 57.80 -3.21
C ALA A 61 -39.63 57.65 -1.75
N GLU A 62 -39.77 56.46 -1.18
CA GLU A 62 -39.32 56.13 0.17
C GLU A 62 -38.19 55.10 0.16
N ILE A 63 -37.36 55.14 1.20
CA ILE A 63 -36.46 54.03 1.57
C ILE A 63 -37.05 53.34 2.80
N LEU A 64 -37.25 52.03 2.72
CA LEU A 64 -37.48 51.18 3.89
C LEU A 64 -36.12 50.61 4.32
N HIS A 65 -35.78 50.77 5.58
CA HIS A 65 -34.55 50.28 6.18
C HIS A 65 -34.88 49.24 7.23
N PHE A 66 -34.47 47.99 6.99
CA PHE A 66 -34.63 46.88 7.90
C PHE A 66 -33.27 46.45 8.46
N VAL A 67 -33.23 46.12 9.75
CA VAL A 67 -32.10 45.47 10.40
C VAL A 67 -32.37 43.97 10.44
N CYS A 68 -31.41 43.18 9.99
CA CYS A 68 -31.38 41.72 10.17
C CYS A 68 -31.02 41.41 11.63
N LEU A 69 -31.85 40.63 12.32
CA LEU A 69 -31.48 40.05 13.61
C LEU A 69 -31.05 38.58 13.43
N PRO A 70 -29.94 38.16 14.06
CA PRO A 70 -29.55 36.76 14.09
C PRO A 70 -30.60 35.92 14.85
N PRO A 71 -30.67 34.60 14.60
CA PRO A 71 -31.60 33.72 15.30
C PRO A 71 -31.36 33.72 16.82
N ALA A 72 -32.44 33.56 17.59
CA ALA A 72 -32.43 33.69 19.04
C ALA A 72 -31.63 32.58 19.77
N SER A 73 -31.38 31.46 19.10
CA SER A 73 -30.42 30.43 19.51
C SER A 73 -29.61 29.96 18.29
N PRO A 74 -28.35 29.51 18.47
CA PRO A 74 -27.51 29.00 17.38
C PRO A 74 -27.69 27.49 17.14
N ASP A 75 -28.66 26.86 17.80
CA ASP A 75 -28.96 25.42 17.73
C ASP A 75 -30.39 25.16 17.16
N GLU A 76 -31.18 26.21 16.90
CA GLU A 76 -32.49 26.12 16.22
C GLU A 76 -32.42 26.71 14.80
N SER A 77 -33.05 26.05 13.84
CA SER A 77 -33.09 26.45 12.42
C SER A 77 -34.07 27.61 12.16
N ALA A 78 -33.96 28.70 12.92
CA ALA A 78 -34.78 29.88 12.79
C ALA A 78 -34.24 30.81 11.68
N GLU A 79 -35.12 31.24 10.78
CA GLU A 79 -34.77 32.21 9.73
C GLU A 79 -34.43 33.58 10.35
N PRO A 80 -33.48 34.34 9.76
CA PRO A 80 -33.13 35.67 10.25
C PRO A 80 -34.34 36.62 10.17
N THR A 81 -34.58 37.37 11.24
CA THR A 81 -35.79 38.21 11.34
C THR A 81 -35.49 39.66 11.00
N PHE A 82 -36.28 40.24 10.08
CA PHE A 82 -36.12 41.63 9.64
C PHE A 82 -37.05 42.57 10.42
N ILE A 83 -36.47 43.51 11.16
CA ILE A 83 -37.21 44.56 11.87
C ILE A 83 -37.06 45.89 11.12
N LEU A 84 -38.19 46.55 10.82
CA LEU A 84 -38.21 47.89 10.22
C LEU A 84 -37.63 48.90 11.21
N ALA A 85 -36.44 49.42 10.91
CA ALA A 85 -35.75 50.43 11.71
C ALA A 85 -36.15 51.85 11.29
N SER A 86 -36.31 52.12 9.99
CA SER A 86 -36.85 53.40 9.52
C SER A 86 -37.57 53.33 8.17
N ARG A 87 -38.50 54.27 7.95
CA ARG A 87 -39.18 54.54 6.68
C ARG A 87 -38.95 56.00 6.31
N LEU A 88 -38.06 56.25 5.35
CA LEU A 88 -37.55 57.58 5.03
C LEU A 88 -38.11 58.09 3.69
N PRO A 89 -39.06 59.05 3.68
CA PRO A 89 -39.51 59.70 2.45
C PRO A 89 -38.46 60.69 1.92
N ILE A 90 -38.05 60.54 0.66
CA ILE A 90 -36.99 61.37 0.07
C ILE A 90 -37.56 62.69 -0.46
N PRO A 91 -37.08 63.87 0.01
CA PRO A 91 -37.58 65.16 -0.44
C PRO A 91 -37.02 65.55 -1.82
N PHE A 92 -37.73 65.22 -2.90
CA PHE A 92 -37.38 65.58 -4.29
C PHE A 92 -37.94 66.96 -4.72
N SER A 93 -37.28 67.60 -5.70
CA SER A 93 -37.53 69.02 -6.07
C SER A 93 -38.55 69.23 -7.19
N GLN A 94 -38.86 68.21 -7.97
CA GLN A 94 -39.73 68.28 -9.16
C GLN A 94 -40.59 67.01 -9.25
N ARG A 95 -41.90 67.15 -9.52
CA ARG A 95 -42.77 65.99 -9.76
C ARG A 95 -42.49 65.45 -11.17
N PRO A 96 -42.18 64.15 -11.35
CA PRO A 96 -41.81 63.60 -12.66
C PRO A 96 -42.96 63.72 -13.68
N PRO A 97 -42.65 63.82 -14.99
CA PRO A 97 -43.68 63.76 -16.03
C PRO A 97 -44.36 62.39 -16.05
N VAL A 98 -45.66 62.39 -16.36
CA VAL A 98 -46.47 61.17 -16.49
C VAL A 98 -45.87 60.26 -17.57
N GLY A 99 -45.62 58.99 -17.22
CA GLY A 99 -44.93 58.04 -18.11
C GLY A 99 -43.40 58.00 -17.96
N SER A 100 -42.85 58.46 -16.83
CA SER A 100 -41.47 58.21 -16.43
C SER A 100 -41.41 57.57 -15.03
N ASP A 101 -40.42 56.71 -14.79
CA ASP A 101 -40.26 55.94 -13.56
C ASP A 101 -40.27 56.86 -12.33
N GLN A 102 -41.13 56.55 -11.37
CA GLN A 102 -41.31 57.36 -10.17
C GLN A 102 -40.69 56.66 -8.96
N GLY A 103 -40.18 57.46 -8.03
CA GLY A 103 -39.69 56.98 -6.74
C GLY A 103 -38.18 56.97 -6.61
N VAL A 104 -37.67 56.07 -5.77
CA VAL A 104 -36.25 55.74 -5.69
C VAL A 104 -35.87 54.95 -6.94
N ARG A 105 -34.74 55.25 -7.58
CA ARG A 105 -34.30 54.56 -8.81
C ARG A 105 -32.99 53.79 -8.63
N GLN A 106 -32.07 54.33 -7.82
CA GLN A 106 -30.83 53.66 -7.43
C GLN A 106 -30.44 54.08 -6.01
N ILE A 107 -30.05 53.10 -5.19
CA ILE A 107 -29.26 53.26 -3.97
C ILE A 107 -27.84 52.78 -4.31
N VAL A 108 -26.82 53.52 -3.89
CA VAL A 108 -25.40 53.15 -4.02
C VAL A 108 -24.74 53.33 -2.66
N ILE A 109 -24.24 52.23 -2.09
CA ILE A 109 -23.58 52.20 -0.78
C ILE A 109 -22.08 52.40 -0.94
N LEU A 110 -21.49 53.15 -0.01
CA LEU A 110 -20.05 53.48 0.05
C LEU A 110 -19.53 53.07 1.44
N SER A 111 -19.16 51.78 1.55
CA SER A 111 -18.73 51.13 2.79
C SER A 111 -17.56 51.85 3.46
N SER A 112 -16.47 52.10 2.74
CA SER A 112 -15.22 52.68 3.26
C SER A 112 -15.36 54.09 3.87
N VAL A 113 -16.50 54.77 3.66
CA VAL A 113 -16.79 56.09 4.26
C VAL A 113 -18.15 56.14 4.97
N ASN A 114 -18.82 54.99 5.15
CA ASN A 114 -20.13 54.81 5.78
C ASN A 114 -21.21 55.79 5.27
N LYS A 115 -21.37 55.91 3.95
CA LYS A 115 -22.34 56.82 3.31
C LYS A 115 -23.12 56.12 2.18
N ALA A 116 -24.33 56.60 1.90
CA ALA A 116 -25.15 56.17 0.78
C ALA A 116 -25.50 57.34 -0.14
N CYS A 117 -25.44 57.10 -1.45
CA CYS A 117 -25.91 58.00 -2.50
C CYS A 117 -27.23 57.45 -3.04
N VAL A 118 -28.29 58.25 -3.04
CA VAL A 118 -29.62 57.82 -3.47
C VAL A 118 -30.18 58.75 -4.53
N LEU A 119 -30.49 58.17 -5.69
CA LEU A 119 -31.14 58.82 -6.82
C LEU A 119 -32.65 58.60 -6.75
N CYS A 120 -33.41 59.68 -6.60
CA CYS A 120 -34.86 59.67 -6.53
C CYS A 120 -35.45 60.82 -7.37
N ASN A 121 -36.41 60.52 -8.26
CA ASN A 121 -37.08 61.50 -9.13
C ASN A 121 -36.09 62.52 -9.77
N GLY A 122 -34.97 62.03 -10.34
CA GLY A 122 -33.94 62.84 -11.00
C GLY A 122 -33.07 63.70 -10.06
N THR A 123 -33.17 63.52 -8.74
CA THR A 123 -32.39 64.21 -7.71
C THR A 123 -31.50 63.21 -6.96
N VAL A 124 -30.20 63.49 -6.84
CA VAL A 124 -29.29 62.72 -5.97
C VAL A 124 -29.24 63.38 -4.59
N THR A 125 -29.37 62.56 -3.56
CA THR A 125 -29.25 62.90 -2.13
C THR A 125 -28.20 62.00 -1.47
N PHE A 126 -27.60 62.48 -0.38
CA PHE A 126 -26.54 61.78 0.34
C PHE A 126 -26.95 61.56 1.80
N TYR A 127 -26.67 60.37 2.33
CA TYR A 127 -26.98 59.97 3.71
C TYR A 127 -25.79 59.28 4.37
N MET A 128 -25.72 59.33 5.70
CA MET A 128 -24.82 58.53 6.53
C MET A 128 -25.45 57.15 6.77
N LEU A 129 -24.62 56.11 6.91
CA LEU A 129 -25.05 54.75 7.22
C LEU A 129 -24.71 54.37 8.67
N PRO A 130 -25.47 53.45 9.30
CA PRO A 130 -26.66 52.77 8.77
C PRO A 130 -27.97 53.60 8.87
N GLU A 131 -28.00 54.63 9.72
CA GLU A 131 -29.24 55.33 10.13
C GLU A 131 -29.97 56.14 9.03
N LEU A 132 -29.38 56.29 7.85
CA LEU A 132 -29.85 57.15 6.75
C LEU A 132 -30.03 58.63 7.14
N SER A 133 -29.21 59.16 8.05
CA SER A 133 -29.25 60.58 8.43
C SER A 133 -28.62 61.49 7.34
N PRO A 134 -29.17 62.67 6.99
CA PRO A 134 -28.71 63.44 5.82
C PRO A 134 -27.26 63.92 5.91
N ALA A 135 -26.44 63.51 4.94
CA ALA A 135 -25.02 63.89 4.84
C ALA A 135 -24.82 65.24 4.14
N PHE A 136 -23.62 65.81 4.27
CA PHE A 136 -23.17 67.04 3.61
C PHE A 136 -24.17 68.21 3.67
N GLY A 137 -24.85 68.38 4.81
CA GLY A 137 -25.82 69.47 5.00
C GLY A 137 -27.04 69.40 4.08
N ASN A 138 -27.48 68.20 3.68
CA ASN A 138 -28.58 67.98 2.71
C ASN A 138 -28.26 68.56 1.32
N THR A 139 -27.01 68.38 0.87
CA THR A 139 -26.58 68.70 -0.51
C THR A 139 -27.35 67.84 -1.52
N LYS A 140 -27.86 68.48 -2.59
CA LYS A 140 -28.65 67.80 -3.65
C LYS A 140 -28.10 68.10 -5.03
N VAL A 141 -28.09 67.10 -5.91
CA VAL A 141 -27.73 67.26 -7.34
C VAL A 141 -28.95 66.97 -8.20
N ASN A 142 -29.50 68.01 -8.85
CA ASN A 142 -30.71 67.92 -9.68
C ASN A 142 -30.38 67.56 -11.14
N HIS A 143 -31.35 66.98 -11.86
CA HIS A 143 -31.28 66.56 -13.27
C HIS A 143 -30.27 65.41 -13.52
N CYS A 144 -30.12 64.53 -12.53
CA CYS A 144 -29.34 63.30 -12.66
C CYS A 144 -30.18 62.19 -13.31
N ARG A 145 -29.54 61.34 -14.12
CA ARG A 145 -30.16 60.19 -14.78
C ARG A 145 -29.75 58.85 -14.18
N TRP A 146 -28.49 58.78 -13.72
CA TRP A 146 -27.85 57.58 -13.21
C TRP A 146 -26.73 57.95 -12.22
N ILE A 147 -26.46 57.07 -11.26
CA ILE A 147 -25.32 57.09 -10.34
C ILE A 147 -24.66 55.70 -10.26
N GLY A 148 -23.34 55.67 -10.09
CA GLY A 148 -22.57 54.43 -10.00
C GLY A 148 -21.09 54.66 -10.32
N GLY A 149 -20.47 53.76 -11.07
CA GLY A 149 -19.11 53.98 -11.61
C GLY A 149 -18.02 54.02 -10.54
N LEU A 150 -18.22 53.25 -9.45
CA LEU A 150 -17.16 52.84 -8.56
C LEU A 150 -16.06 52.11 -9.35
N ASP A 151 -14.85 52.07 -8.78
CA ASP A 151 -13.76 51.34 -9.41
C ASP A 151 -13.92 49.85 -9.14
N LEU A 152 -14.17 49.05 -10.17
CA LEU A 152 -14.25 47.60 -10.02
C LEU A 152 -12.86 46.94 -9.92
N ASN A 153 -11.77 47.72 -10.11
CA ASN A 153 -10.38 47.27 -9.94
C ASN A 153 -9.74 47.73 -8.62
N ARG A 154 -10.54 48.25 -7.66
CA ARG A 154 -10.05 48.70 -6.36
C ARG A 154 -10.71 47.89 -5.25
N ASP A 155 -9.90 47.22 -4.44
CA ASP A 155 -10.39 46.40 -3.35
C ASP A 155 -11.13 47.25 -2.30
N ALA A 156 -12.21 46.69 -1.74
CA ALA A 156 -13.07 47.41 -0.80
C ALA A 156 -12.37 47.79 0.53
N GLU A 157 -11.21 47.17 0.81
CA GLU A 157 -10.38 47.40 1.99
C GLU A 157 -9.26 48.45 1.77
N GLU A 158 -9.08 49.01 0.57
CA GLU A 158 -8.06 50.05 0.37
C GLU A 158 -8.44 51.39 1.07
N ASP A 159 -7.65 51.79 2.07
CA ASP A 159 -7.74 53.08 2.75
C ASP A 159 -7.70 54.28 1.78
N GLY A 160 -8.87 54.89 1.52
CA GLY A 160 -8.97 56.17 0.80
C GLY A 160 -10.35 56.44 0.18
N ASP A 161 -10.76 57.71 0.15
CA ASP A 161 -12.09 58.15 -0.29
C ASP A 161 -12.55 57.54 -1.64
N PRO A 162 -13.70 56.83 -1.70
CA PRO A 162 -14.24 56.30 -2.95
C PRO A 162 -14.64 57.42 -3.92
N THR A 163 -14.51 57.14 -5.21
CA THR A 163 -14.88 58.06 -6.30
C THR A 163 -15.99 57.46 -7.15
N ILE A 164 -17.12 58.15 -7.21
CA ILE A 164 -18.30 57.77 -8.02
C ILE A 164 -18.46 58.65 -9.26
N MET A 165 -19.23 58.15 -10.22
CA MET A 165 -19.70 58.85 -11.41
C MET A 165 -21.18 59.23 -11.22
N ILE A 166 -21.48 60.53 -11.32
CA ILE A 166 -22.85 61.07 -11.33
C ILE A 166 -23.17 61.55 -12.75
N ALA A 167 -24.11 60.89 -13.41
CA ALA A 167 -24.59 61.28 -14.73
C ALA A 167 -25.68 62.35 -14.63
N VAL A 168 -25.34 63.59 -15.02
CA VAL A 168 -26.28 64.70 -15.21
C VAL A 168 -26.65 64.77 -16.69
N GLN A 169 -27.84 65.27 -17.03
CA GLN A 169 -28.43 65.27 -18.38
C GLN A 169 -27.47 65.49 -19.58
N ASN A 170 -26.46 66.37 -19.47
CA ASN A 170 -25.50 66.67 -20.54
C ASN A 170 -24.03 66.32 -20.19
N ARG A 171 -23.73 65.71 -19.03
CA ARG A 171 -22.36 65.48 -18.56
C ARG A 171 -22.26 64.46 -17.43
N ILE A 172 -21.18 63.69 -17.40
CA ILE A 172 -20.80 62.90 -16.22
C ILE A 172 -19.88 63.75 -15.32
N MET A 173 -20.02 63.61 -14.01
CA MET A 173 -19.16 64.24 -13.01
C MET A 173 -18.53 63.16 -12.14
N LEU A 174 -17.21 63.18 -11.98
CA LEU A 174 -16.54 62.35 -10.96
C LEU A 174 -16.50 63.10 -9.64
N VAL A 175 -16.95 62.44 -8.58
CA VAL A 175 -17.05 62.98 -7.22
C VAL A 175 -16.40 61.99 -6.25
N GLN A 176 -15.35 62.47 -5.59
CA GLN A 176 -14.74 61.83 -4.43
C GLN A 176 -15.60 62.11 -3.20
N ILE A 177 -15.82 61.10 -2.36
CA ILE A 177 -16.73 61.18 -1.22
C ILE A 177 -15.98 60.75 0.04
N GLY A 178 -15.50 61.72 0.80
CA GLY A 178 -14.88 61.53 2.12
C GLY A 178 -15.75 62.14 3.23
N ASP A 179 -15.14 62.98 4.06
CA ASP A 179 -15.86 63.91 4.95
C ASP A 179 -16.57 65.04 4.19
N GLU A 180 -16.15 65.31 2.95
CA GLU A 180 -16.79 66.22 2.01
C GLU A 180 -17.00 65.54 0.64
N ALA A 181 -18.06 65.92 -0.08
CA ALA A 181 -18.27 65.52 -1.48
C ALA A 181 -17.48 66.45 -2.42
N ARG A 182 -16.30 66.02 -2.87
CA ARG A 182 -15.36 66.81 -3.67
C ARG A 182 -15.38 66.39 -5.15
N ARG A 183 -15.72 67.31 -6.05
CA ARG A 183 -15.79 67.05 -7.49
C ARG A 183 -14.40 67.09 -8.15
N ILE A 184 -13.93 65.96 -8.66
CA ILE A 184 -12.61 65.84 -9.31
C ILE A 184 -12.66 66.29 -10.78
N LYS A 185 -13.58 65.73 -11.57
CA LYS A 185 -13.63 65.92 -13.04
C LYS A 185 -15.04 66.15 -13.59
N LYS A 186 -15.08 66.63 -14.84
CA LYS A 186 -16.24 66.69 -15.73
C LYS A 186 -15.88 65.89 -16.99
N ILE A 187 -16.82 65.11 -17.51
CA ILE A 187 -16.71 64.42 -18.81
C ILE A 187 -17.95 64.82 -19.64
N GLU A 188 -17.74 65.25 -20.88
CA GLU A 188 -18.79 65.75 -21.79
C GLU A 188 -19.52 64.58 -22.48
N PHE A 189 -20.25 63.77 -21.70
CA PHE A 189 -21.06 62.67 -22.22
C PHE A 189 -22.55 62.93 -21.94
N PRO A 190 -23.38 63.24 -22.94
CA PRO A 190 -24.79 63.54 -22.76
C PRO A 190 -25.61 62.26 -22.57
N GLY A 191 -26.75 62.38 -21.88
CA GLY A 191 -27.80 61.37 -21.91
C GLY A 191 -27.58 60.06 -21.14
N CYS A 192 -26.36 59.77 -20.66
CA CYS A 192 -25.95 58.53 -19.97
C CYS A 192 -27.07 57.86 -19.15
N LEU A 193 -27.29 56.57 -19.43
CA LEU A 193 -28.27 55.72 -18.75
C LEU A 193 -27.61 54.70 -17.81
N THR A 194 -26.42 54.19 -18.16
CA THR A 194 -25.61 53.32 -17.29
C THR A 194 -24.12 53.42 -17.65
N ALA A 195 -23.24 53.02 -16.74
CA ALA A 195 -21.80 52.85 -16.98
C ALA A 195 -21.13 51.90 -15.96
N ALA A 196 -20.06 51.22 -16.37
CA ALA A 196 -19.17 50.46 -15.49
C ALA A 196 -17.73 51.00 -15.62
N ARG A 197 -16.94 51.00 -14.54
CA ARG A 197 -15.58 51.56 -14.53
C ARG A 197 -14.54 50.56 -14.02
N ARG A 198 -13.44 50.46 -14.76
CA ARG A 198 -12.26 49.62 -14.50
C ARG A 198 -11.03 50.53 -14.55
N GLY A 199 -10.56 51.00 -13.40
CA GLY A 199 -9.47 51.98 -13.30
C GLY A 199 -9.76 53.28 -14.05
N THR A 200 -8.91 53.61 -15.02
CA THR A 200 -8.99 54.82 -15.86
C THR A 200 -10.04 54.77 -16.97
N ILE A 201 -10.62 53.60 -17.27
CA ILE A 201 -11.55 53.42 -18.40
C ILE A 201 -12.95 53.08 -17.88
N ALA A 202 -13.96 53.72 -18.45
CA ALA A 202 -15.36 53.46 -18.14
C ALA A 202 -16.16 53.20 -19.41
N CYS A 203 -16.77 52.02 -19.54
CA CYS A 203 -17.77 51.78 -20.57
C CYS A 203 -19.09 52.44 -20.13
N ALA A 204 -19.65 53.31 -20.97
CA ALA A 204 -20.88 54.06 -20.71
C ALA A 204 -21.84 53.95 -21.89
N ALA A 205 -23.14 53.94 -21.61
CA ALA A 205 -24.19 53.90 -22.61
C ALA A 205 -25.07 55.15 -22.57
N ASP A 206 -25.42 55.70 -23.74
CA ASP A 206 -26.43 56.75 -23.87
C ASP A 206 -27.81 56.16 -24.19
N THR A 207 -28.63 56.81 -25.02
CA THR A 207 -29.95 56.30 -25.45
C THR A 207 -29.94 55.60 -26.81
N HIS A 208 -28.76 55.37 -27.40
CA HIS A 208 -28.55 54.84 -28.75
C HIS A 208 -27.33 53.90 -28.88
N SER A 209 -26.21 54.18 -28.20
CA SER A 209 -24.95 53.43 -28.35
C SER A 209 -24.15 53.27 -27.05
N TYR A 210 -23.23 52.32 -27.08
CA TYR A 210 -22.18 52.15 -26.07
C TYR A 210 -20.93 52.98 -26.44
N SER A 211 -20.08 53.30 -25.47
CA SER A 211 -18.80 53.98 -25.69
C SER A 211 -17.82 53.71 -24.55
N LEU A 212 -16.54 53.52 -24.85
CA LEU A 212 -15.48 53.59 -23.85
C LEU A 212 -15.08 55.04 -23.61
N LEU A 213 -14.94 55.42 -22.35
CA LEU A 213 -14.55 56.77 -21.91
C LEU A 213 -13.28 56.68 -21.08
N GLU A 214 -12.21 57.32 -21.54
CA GLU A 214 -10.99 57.41 -20.76
C GLU A 214 -11.10 58.56 -19.75
N VAL A 215 -11.35 58.21 -18.49
CA VAL A 215 -11.51 59.12 -17.35
C VAL A 215 -10.22 59.92 -17.07
N ALA A 216 -9.06 59.42 -17.52
CA ALA A 216 -7.79 60.13 -17.44
C ALA A 216 -7.74 61.34 -18.39
N HIS A 217 -7.75 61.11 -19.72
CA HIS A 217 -7.50 62.16 -20.73
C HIS A 217 -8.75 62.74 -21.40
N GLN A 218 -9.96 62.26 -21.08
CA GLN A 218 -11.23 62.68 -21.70
C GLN A 218 -11.31 62.33 -23.20
N GLN A 219 -10.92 61.11 -23.54
CA GLN A 219 -11.13 60.51 -24.87
C GLN A 219 -12.40 59.64 -24.87
N LYS A 220 -13.08 59.56 -26.02
CA LYS A 220 -14.24 58.70 -26.27
C LYS A 220 -13.96 57.77 -27.44
N ILE A 221 -14.26 56.49 -27.29
CA ILE A 221 -14.28 55.50 -28.36
C ILE A 221 -15.73 55.02 -28.53
N PRO A 222 -16.42 55.33 -29.64
CA PRO A 222 -17.79 54.89 -29.87
C PRO A 222 -17.84 53.40 -30.25
N LEU A 223 -18.63 52.64 -29.49
CA LEU A 223 -18.94 51.23 -29.74
C LEU A 223 -20.33 51.08 -30.40
N PHE A 224 -20.67 49.85 -30.78
CA PHE A 224 -21.89 49.51 -31.52
C PHE A 224 -23.20 49.99 -30.86
N PRO A 225 -24.28 50.17 -31.65
CA PRO A 225 -25.57 50.60 -31.13
C PRO A 225 -26.24 49.55 -30.23
N ILE A 226 -27.04 50.03 -29.28
CA ILE A 226 -27.87 49.20 -28.38
C ILE A 226 -28.98 48.50 -29.18
N SER A 227 -29.52 49.21 -30.18
CA SER A 227 -30.56 48.74 -31.09
C SER A 227 -30.01 48.70 -32.52
N SER A 228 -29.83 47.51 -33.08
CA SER A 228 -29.21 47.27 -34.41
C SER A 228 -29.97 47.92 -35.58
N SER A 229 -31.25 48.27 -35.36
CA SER A 229 -32.11 49.08 -36.23
C SER A 229 -31.74 50.58 -36.31
N SER A 230 -30.67 51.03 -35.63
CA SER A 230 -30.25 52.43 -35.60
C SER A 230 -29.24 52.76 -36.71
N GLU A 231 -29.68 53.42 -37.78
CA GLU A 231 -28.88 53.76 -38.98
C GLU A 231 -27.76 54.83 -38.79
N VAL A 232 -27.24 55.02 -37.57
CA VAL A 232 -26.25 56.08 -37.26
C VAL A 232 -25.06 55.51 -36.49
N PHE A 233 -24.07 54.98 -37.23
CA PHE A 233 -22.82 54.49 -36.64
C PHE A 233 -21.63 54.54 -37.60
N GLU A 234 -20.53 55.15 -37.15
CA GLU A 234 -19.16 54.92 -37.66
C GLU A 234 -18.33 54.39 -36.48
N SER A 235 -17.66 53.25 -36.65
CA SER A 235 -17.04 52.50 -35.56
C SER A 235 -15.57 52.86 -35.32
N GLY A 236 -15.15 52.95 -34.05
CA GLY A 236 -13.74 52.82 -33.67
C GLY A 236 -12.82 54.01 -33.98
N HIS A 237 -13.36 55.22 -34.22
CA HIS A 237 -12.55 56.43 -34.25
C HIS A 237 -12.46 57.08 -32.86
N VAL A 238 -11.25 57.45 -32.43
CA VAL A 238 -11.04 58.12 -31.14
C VAL A 238 -11.49 59.58 -31.24
N GLU A 239 -12.56 59.93 -30.53
CA GLU A 239 -13.06 61.31 -30.42
C GLU A 239 -12.46 62.01 -29.20
N ASP A 240 -11.81 63.17 -29.42
CA ASP A 240 -11.48 64.11 -28.34
C ASP A 240 -12.76 64.83 -27.90
N MET A 241 -13.09 64.74 -26.61
CA MET A 241 -14.37 65.20 -26.07
C MET A 241 -14.51 66.74 -25.95
N ASN A 242 -13.55 67.52 -26.48
CA ASN A 242 -13.61 68.99 -26.59
C ASN A 242 -13.70 69.53 -28.05
N PRO A 243 -14.79 69.26 -28.80
CA PRO A 243 -15.00 69.89 -30.11
C PRO A 243 -15.34 71.38 -29.95
N ALA A 244 -14.47 72.27 -30.43
CA ALA A 244 -14.78 73.68 -30.57
C ALA A 244 -15.93 73.88 -31.59
N PRO A 245 -16.95 74.72 -31.30
CA PRO A 245 -18.19 74.73 -32.08
C PRO A 245 -18.01 75.28 -33.50
N PRO A 246 -18.28 74.50 -34.56
CA PRO A 246 -18.16 74.97 -35.94
C PRO A 246 -19.35 75.85 -36.36
N THR A 247 -19.08 76.97 -37.01
CA THR A 247 -20.10 77.90 -37.51
C THR A 247 -20.80 77.36 -38.77
N PRO A 248 -22.13 77.49 -38.91
CA PRO A 248 -22.87 76.90 -40.02
C PRO A 248 -22.83 77.74 -41.31
N LEU A 249 -22.35 77.14 -42.41
CA LEU A 249 -22.51 77.68 -43.78
C LEU A 249 -23.02 76.61 -44.75
N LYS A 250 -23.63 77.08 -45.85
CA LYS A 250 -24.51 76.29 -46.73
C LYS A 250 -23.90 76.08 -48.11
N ARG A 251 -23.96 74.86 -48.67
CA ARG A 251 -24.65 74.50 -49.94
C ARG A 251 -24.22 73.15 -50.51
N SER A 252 -25.16 72.50 -51.20
CA SER A 252 -25.03 71.35 -52.09
C SER A 252 -24.76 71.80 -53.55
N PRO A 253 -24.60 70.90 -54.56
CA PRO A 253 -24.00 69.55 -54.57
C PRO A 253 -23.06 69.32 -55.81
N SER A 254 -22.75 68.04 -56.11
CA SER A 254 -22.48 67.43 -57.44
C SER A 254 -21.05 67.10 -57.91
N GLU A 255 -20.87 65.77 -58.10
CA GLU A 255 -20.27 65.07 -59.26
C GLU A 255 -18.75 64.90 -59.51
N SER A 256 -18.47 63.75 -60.14
CA SER A 256 -17.28 63.29 -60.90
C SER A 256 -16.09 62.59 -60.18
N TYR A 257 -16.07 61.26 -60.33
CA TYR A 257 -14.89 60.37 -60.44
C TYR A 257 -14.06 60.70 -61.72
N PRO A 258 -12.84 60.15 -62.00
CA PRO A 258 -12.25 58.91 -61.45
C PRO A 258 -10.71 58.86 -61.19
N HIS A 259 -10.28 57.72 -60.61
CA HIS A 259 -8.97 57.02 -60.71
C HIS A 259 -7.61 57.67 -60.28
N SER A 260 -6.89 56.89 -59.47
CA SER A 260 -5.42 56.83 -59.22
C SER A 260 -4.63 56.27 -60.42
N PRO A 261 -3.28 56.05 -60.41
CA PRO A 261 -2.22 56.15 -59.38
C PRO A 261 -1.02 57.02 -59.90
N PRO A 262 0.32 56.84 -59.62
CA PRO A 262 1.08 55.94 -58.73
C PRO A 262 2.24 56.61 -57.92
N THR A 263 3.28 55.83 -57.64
CA THR A 263 4.53 56.05 -56.86
C THR A 263 5.49 57.08 -57.51
N ASP A 264 6.66 57.50 -56.97
CA ASP A 264 7.64 56.78 -56.14
C ASP A 264 8.63 57.65 -55.30
N THR A 265 9.33 56.95 -54.38
CA THR A 265 10.52 57.18 -53.50
C THR A 265 11.66 58.18 -53.90
N PRO A 266 12.82 58.31 -53.17
CA PRO A 266 13.19 58.17 -51.72
C PRO A 266 14.09 59.33 -51.16
N GLY A 267 14.49 59.28 -49.87
CA GLY A 267 15.65 60.08 -49.35
C GLY A 267 16.03 59.85 -47.87
N HIS A 268 17.32 59.59 -47.55
CA HIS A 268 17.82 59.23 -46.20
C HIS A 268 18.41 60.38 -45.36
N GLY A 269 18.42 60.24 -44.02
CA GLY A 269 19.16 61.09 -43.08
C GLY A 269 19.53 60.45 -41.72
N ARG A 270 20.83 60.20 -41.53
CA ARG A 270 21.62 59.84 -40.30
C ARG A 270 21.30 60.65 -39.01
N SER A 271 21.77 60.37 -37.78
CA SER A 271 22.33 59.21 -36.98
C SER A 271 22.82 59.80 -35.60
N THR A 272 23.29 59.16 -34.50
CA THR A 272 23.60 57.79 -33.98
C THR A 272 23.96 57.88 -32.45
N SER A 273 24.33 56.75 -31.80
CA SER A 273 25.09 56.61 -30.50
C SER A 273 24.29 56.35 -29.19
N LEU A 274 24.81 55.69 -28.14
CA LEU A 274 26.23 55.34 -27.81
C LEU A 274 26.42 53.96 -27.08
N ASN A 275 27.68 53.61 -26.77
CA ASN A 275 28.29 52.28 -26.55
C ASN A 275 29.31 52.30 -25.36
N GLN A 276 29.92 51.23 -24.79
CA GLN A 276 29.67 49.76 -24.68
C GLN A 276 30.88 49.10 -23.94
N PHE A 277 30.69 48.17 -22.98
CA PHE A 277 31.75 47.31 -22.39
C PHE A 277 31.19 45.87 -22.13
N VAL A 278 31.63 44.80 -22.82
CA VAL A 278 32.89 43.99 -22.72
C VAL A 278 32.94 43.07 -21.47
N GLY A 279 33.21 41.75 -21.55
CA GLY A 279 33.31 40.86 -22.73
C GLY A 279 34.18 39.59 -22.55
N MET A 280 33.87 38.54 -23.36
CA MET A 280 34.73 37.40 -23.80
C MET A 280 35.19 36.28 -22.84
N LEU A 281 34.87 35.01 -23.20
CA LEU A 281 35.84 33.97 -23.61
C LEU A 281 35.14 32.74 -24.25
N SER A 282 35.87 31.96 -25.06
CA SER A 282 35.46 30.76 -25.84
C SER A 282 36.75 29.94 -26.22
N PRO A 283 36.80 28.79 -26.97
CA PRO A 283 35.92 28.32 -28.09
C PRO A 283 35.72 26.78 -28.24
N GLN A 284 35.28 26.33 -29.45
CA GLN A 284 35.22 24.95 -30.02
C GLN A 284 34.21 23.94 -29.40
N ALA A 285 33.55 23.01 -30.10
CA ALA A 285 33.20 22.74 -31.53
C ALA A 285 32.10 21.61 -31.54
N GLN A 286 31.58 20.96 -32.61
CA GLN A 286 31.76 20.96 -34.09
C GLN A 286 30.55 20.25 -34.78
N ALA A 287 30.15 20.67 -36.00
CA ALA A 287 29.30 19.93 -37.00
C ALA A 287 27.85 19.52 -36.61
N ALA A 288 26.86 19.33 -37.50
CA ALA A 288 26.60 19.63 -38.94
C ALA A 288 25.05 19.68 -39.15
N GLN A 289 24.40 20.56 -39.93
CA GLN A 289 24.43 20.80 -41.39
C GLN A 289 23.76 19.67 -42.23
N LEU A 290 22.95 19.90 -43.30
CA LEU A 290 22.64 21.10 -44.11
C LEU A 290 21.30 20.97 -44.93
N ASP A 291 20.59 22.09 -45.12
CA ASP A 291 19.99 22.65 -46.38
C ASP A 291 19.11 21.86 -47.39
N ARG A 292 18.07 22.49 -47.98
CA ARG A 292 18.15 23.48 -49.11
C ARG A 292 16.79 24.03 -49.63
N SER A 293 16.84 24.99 -50.57
CA SER A 293 15.73 25.75 -51.22
C SER A 293 15.81 25.65 -52.78
N PRO A 294 15.11 26.47 -53.62
CA PRO A 294 13.66 26.54 -53.90
C PRO A 294 13.31 26.57 -55.44
N SER A 295 12.06 26.95 -55.79
CA SER A 295 11.55 27.52 -57.09
C SER A 295 11.02 26.59 -58.21
N GLY A 296 10.02 27.07 -58.99
CA GLY A 296 9.56 26.50 -60.27
C GLY A 296 8.03 26.55 -60.56
N THR A 297 7.62 27.16 -61.68
CA THR A 297 6.25 27.20 -62.29
C THR A 297 6.33 26.74 -63.78
N PRO A 298 5.26 26.53 -64.59
CA PRO A 298 3.79 26.59 -64.40
C PRO A 298 3.01 25.34 -64.98
N ASP A 299 1.71 25.48 -65.26
CA ASP A 299 0.73 24.50 -65.85
C ASP A 299 0.90 24.26 -67.40
N PRO A 300 -0.03 23.65 -68.21
CA PRO A 300 -1.33 22.95 -67.96
C PRO A 300 -1.66 21.67 -68.81
N PHE A 301 -2.91 21.17 -68.67
CA PHE A 301 -3.80 20.45 -69.65
C PHE A 301 -3.99 18.89 -69.69
N THR A 302 -5.30 18.51 -69.69
CA THR A 302 -5.99 17.34 -70.36
C THR A 302 -5.61 15.88 -69.98
N ALA A 303 -6.51 14.89 -69.80
CA ALA A 303 -7.96 14.73 -69.95
C ALA A 303 -8.39 13.27 -69.61
N THR A 304 -9.70 13.04 -69.38
CA THR A 304 -10.49 11.77 -69.52
C THR A 304 -10.10 10.49 -68.76
N GLY A 305 -11.09 9.82 -68.13
CA GLY A 305 -11.06 8.36 -67.92
C GLY A 305 -11.70 7.82 -66.64
N GLU A 306 -13.02 7.64 -66.63
CA GLU A 306 -13.71 6.71 -65.70
C GLU A 306 -13.31 5.25 -66.05
N PRO A 307 -13.35 4.26 -65.12
CA PRO A 307 -14.66 3.70 -64.75
C PRO A 307 -14.84 3.03 -63.34
N ARG A 308 -16.02 3.29 -62.75
CA ARG A 308 -16.97 2.30 -62.15
C ARG A 308 -16.72 1.50 -60.84
N ARG A 309 -17.84 1.45 -60.08
CA ARG A 309 -18.46 0.33 -59.31
C ARG A 309 -17.91 0.02 -57.90
N SER A 310 -18.68 0.20 -56.82
CA SER A 310 -19.94 -0.46 -56.34
C SER A 310 -19.63 -1.65 -55.41
N SER A 311 -20.46 -2.09 -54.46
CA SER A 311 -21.90 -1.94 -54.16
C SER A 311 -22.10 -1.75 -52.63
N SER A 312 -23.11 -1.08 -52.05
CA SER A 312 -24.58 -1.02 -52.23
C SER A 312 -25.35 -2.27 -51.78
N GLU A 313 -26.28 -2.11 -50.82
CA GLU A 313 -27.70 -2.54 -50.82
C GLU A 313 -28.33 -2.30 -49.40
N GLU A 314 -29.44 -1.58 -49.20
CA GLU A 314 -30.88 -1.81 -49.55
C GLU A 314 -31.64 -2.68 -48.49
N ARG A 315 -32.97 -2.59 -48.20
CA ARG A 315 -34.10 -1.76 -48.71
C ARG A 315 -35.39 -1.81 -47.84
N ASP A 316 -36.36 -0.93 -48.19
CA ASP A 316 -37.85 -1.07 -48.18
C ASP A 316 -38.67 -1.34 -46.89
N GLY A 317 -39.98 -1.00 -46.83
CA GLY A 317 -40.81 -0.23 -47.80
C GLY A 317 -42.35 -0.36 -47.63
N ASN A 318 -43.10 0.39 -48.46
CA ASN A 318 -44.57 0.41 -48.70
C ASN A 318 -45.51 0.92 -47.55
N GLU A 319 -46.75 1.39 -47.81
CA GLU A 319 -47.59 1.40 -49.04
C GLU A 319 -48.48 2.67 -49.23
N SER A 320 -49.21 2.75 -50.35
CA SER A 320 -49.94 3.94 -50.90
C SER A 320 -51.49 3.85 -50.69
N PRO A 321 -52.46 4.52 -51.41
CA PRO A 321 -52.42 5.41 -52.59
C PRO A 321 -53.41 6.63 -52.70
N ASP A 322 -53.28 7.36 -53.82
CA ASP A 322 -54.34 7.81 -54.77
C ASP A 322 -54.81 9.31 -54.95
N SER A 323 -54.58 9.82 -56.18
CA SER A 323 -55.42 10.73 -57.01
C SER A 323 -55.78 12.20 -56.60
N PRO A 324 -56.15 13.11 -57.55
CA PRO A 324 -55.63 13.30 -58.93
C PRO A 324 -55.55 14.77 -59.48
N GLU A 325 -54.74 14.95 -60.54
CA GLU A 325 -54.93 15.77 -61.78
C GLU A 325 -55.01 17.34 -61.88
N ASN A 326 -54.11 17.86 -62.74
CA ASN A 326 -54.31 18.82 -63.86
C ASN A 326 -54.59 20.33 -63.67
N LYS A 327 -53.57 21.16 -64.00
CA LYS A 327 -53.55 21.98 -65.25
C LYS A 327 -52.20 22.68 -65.53
N ASP A 328 -51.60 22.32 -66.67
CA ASP A 328 -50.42 22.91 -67.32
C ASP A 328 -50.82 23.98 -68.39
N PRO A 329 -49.89 24.54 -69.21
CA PRO A 329 -48.66 25.29 -68.89
C PRO A 329 -48.57 26.61 -69.72
N ASP A 330 -47.43 27.33 -69.71
CA ASP A 330 -46.77 27.68 -70.99
C ASP A 330 -45.26 28.06 -70.89
N ASN A 331 -44.60 27.99 -72.06
CA ASN A 331 -43.17 27.87 -72.35
C ASN A 331 -42.16 28.98 -71.95
N GLN A 332 -41.02 28.51 -71.44
CA GLN A 332 -39.63 28.76 -71.87
C GLN A 332 -39.17 30.09 -72.52
N SER A 333 -38.18 30.73 -71.85
CA SER A 333 -37.00 31.43 -72.42
C SER A 333 -37.18 32.83 -73.06
N PRO A 334 -36.11 33.64 -73.25
CA PRO A 334 -34.68 33.40 -72.93
C PRO A 334 -34.03 34.47 -72.03
N THR A 335 -32.70 34.40 -71.90
CA THR A 335 -31.79 35.27 -71.14
C THR A 335 -31.77 36.75 -71.58
N ASN A 336 -31.67 37.67 -70.60
CA ASN A 336 -30.57 38.65 -70.51
C ASN A 336 -30.68 39.54 -69.24
N ASP A 337 -29.56 40.15 -68.85
CA ASP A 337 -29.44 41.07 -67.71
C ASP A 337 -30.37 42.29 -67.81
N ASN A 338 -30.84 42.79 -66.66
CA ASN A 338 -31.48 44.10 -66.57
C ASN A 338 -31.32 44.75 -65.20
N VAL A 339 -31.32 46.09 -65.17
CA VAL A 339 -30.99 46.89 -63.98
C VAL A 339 -32.19 47.74 -63.54
N LYS A 340 -32.52 47.66 -62.23
CA LYS A 340 -33.54 48.46 -61.49
C LYS A 340 -35.02 48.19 -61.85
N PRO A 341 -35.97 48.56 -60.96
CA PRO A 341 -35.83 49.19 -59.64
C PRO A 341 -36.25 48.29 -58.45
N LEU A 342 -36.05 48.80 -57.24
CA LEU A 342 -36.50 48.18 -55.97
C LEU A 342 -38.04 48.15 -55.83
N PRO A 343 -38.62 47.15 -55.15
CA PRO A 343 -39.99 47.23 -54.64
C PRO A 343 -40.09 48.25 -53.47
N PRO A 344 -41.29 48.80 -53.18
CA PRO A 344 -41.48 49.79 -52.13
C PRO A 344 -41.41 49.16 -50.72
N LEU A 345 -40.99 49.96 -49.73
CA LEU A 345 -41.08 49.58 -48.31
C LEU A 345 -42.54 49.37 -47.88
N PRO A 346 -42.83 48.42 -46.98
CA PRO A 346 -44.08 48.44 -46.22
C PRO A 346 -44.17 49.72 -45.38
N PRO A 347 -45.37 50.26 -45.13
CA PRO A 347 -45.54 51.53 -44.42
C PRO A 347 -45.12 51.41 -42.95
N SER A 348 -44.35 52.38 -42.46
CA SER A 348 -43.93 52.44 -41.06
C SER A 348 -45.11 52.68 -40.12
N THR A 349 -45.60 51.60 -39.50
CA THR A 349 -46.56 51.66 -38.40
C THR A 349 -45.94 52.37 -37.22
N LYS A 350 -46.33 53.62 -36.99
CA LYS A 350 -45.92 54.45 -35.85
C LYS A 350 -46.58 53.98 -34.55
N GLN A 351 -46.28 52.76 -34.12
CA GLN A 351 -46.29 52.41 -32.71
C GLN A 351 -44.93 52.81 -32.15
N GLY A 352 -44.91 53.49 -31.01
CA GLY A 352 -43.66 53.85 -30.35
C GLY A 352 -43.11 52.64 -29.63
N SER A 353 -42.19 51.92 -30.26
CA SER A 353 -41.42 50.89 -29.57
C SER A 353 -40.74 51.49 -28.34
N LYS A 354 -40.80 50.78 -27.22
CA LYS A 354 -40.01 51.13 -26.05
C LYS A 354 -38.53 51.03 -26.44
N ARG A 355 -37.72 51.96 -25.93
CA ARG A 355 -36.27 51.92 -26.19
C ARG A 355 -35.65 50.85 -25.31
N LEU A 356 -34.91 49.93 -25.93
CA LEU A 356 -34.09 48.93 -25.25
C LEU A 356 -33.23 49.60 -24.17
N GLN A 357 -33.20 49.00 -22.97
CA GLN A 357 -32.35 49.48 -21.89
C GLN A 357 -30.91 48.97 -22.12
N PRO A 358 -29.88 49.83 -22.07
CA PRO A 358 -28.50 49.38 -22.19
C PRO A 358 -28.06 48.59 -20.96
N HIS A 359 -27.41 47.47 -21.20
CA HIS A 359 -26.79 46.64 -20.18
C HIS A 359 -25.27 46.70 -20.32
N VAL A 360 -24.58 47.08 -19.24
CA VAL A 360 -23.12 47.16 -19.17
C VAL A 360 -22.69 46.46 -17.88
N VAL A 361 -22.02 45.32 -18.02
CA VAL A 361 -21.46 44.54 -16.90
C VAL A 361 -19.99 44.25 -17.23
N SER A 362 -19.15 43.88 -16.27
CA SER A 362 -17.71 43.67 -16.49
C SER A 362 -17.23 42.37 -15.84
N PRO A 363 -17.18 41.25 -16.59
CA PRO A 363 -16.83 39.93 -16.05
C PRO A 363 -15.41 39.89 -15.47
N THR A 364 -14.44 40.44 -16.20
CA THR A 364 -13.02 40.42 -15.82
C THR A 364 -12.49 41.85 -15.66
N PRO A 365 -11.31 42.05 -15.04
CA PRO A 365 -10.68 43.37 -14.92
C PRO A 365 -10.36 44.08 -16.25
N SER A 366 -10.44 43.36 -17.37
CA SER A 366 -10.04 43.81 -18.72
C SER A 366 -11.16 43.75 -19.77
N GLU A 367 -12.39 43.39 -19.40
CA GLU A 367 -13.49 43.18 -20.37
C GLU A 367 -14.84 43.71 -19.84
N PHE A 368 -15.69 44.12 -20.78
CA PHE A 368 -17.09 44.49 -20.58
C PHE A 368 -18.00 43.57 -21.40
N LEU A 369 -19.09 43.08 -20.79
CA LEU A 369 -20.19 42.43 -21.48
C LEU A 369 -21.28 43.47 -21.76
N LEU A 370 -21.59 43.66 -23.04
CA LEU A 370 -22.58 44.61 -23.54
C LEU A 370 -23.68 43.87 -24.31
N VAL A 371 -24.94 44.28 -24.18
CA VAL A 371 -26.07 43.63 -24.87
C VAL A 371 -26.63 44.50 -25.98
N THR A 372 -26.73 43.94 -27.19
CA THR A 372 -27.38 44.57 -28.34
C THR A 372 -28.58 43.72 -28.80
N GLY A 373 -29.55 44.33 -29.49
CA GLY A 373 -30.76 43.66 -29.96
C GLY A 373 -31.54 44.49 -30.97
N THR A 374 -32.79 44.09 -31.21
CA THR A 374 -33.72 44.70 -32.18
C THR A 374 -34.96 45.27 -31.48
N GLU A 375 -35.72 44.41 -30.78
CA GLU A 375 -36.91 44.74 -29.99
C GLU A 375 -36.94 43.95 -28.67
N GLU A 376 -37.75 44.38 -27.68
CA GLU A 376 -37.82 43.73 -26.35
C GLU A 376 -38.22 42.24 -26.42
N THR A 377 -38.92 41.84 -27.48
CA THR A 377 -39.46 40.49 -27.71
C THR A 377 -38.56 39.57 -28.54
N GLU A 378 -37.48 40.09 -29.14
CA GLU A 378 -36.54 39.36 -30.00
C GLU A 378 -35.25 38.97 -29.25
N PRO A 379 -34.48 37.96 -29.70
CA PRO A 379 -33.27 37.49 -29.01
C PRO A 379 -32.20 38.59 -28.87
N GLY A 380 -31.66 38.72 -27.66
CA GLY A 380 -30.55 39.63 -27.35
C GLY A 380 -29.19 38.97 -27.57
N VAL A 381 -28.20 39.74 -28.02
CA VAL A 381 -26.82 39.26 -28.22
C VAL A 381 -25.88 39.98 -27.25
N GLY A 382 -25.23 39.22 -26.38
CA GLY A 382 -24.14 39.66 -25.52
C GLY A 382 -22.80 39.61 -26.25
N MET A 383 -22.08 40.73 -26.27
CA MET A 383 -20.77 40.87 -26.88
C MET A 383 -19.73 41.25 -25.82
N PHE A 384 -18.58 40.58 -25.83
CA PHE A 384 -17.45 40.89 -24.95
C PHE A 384 -16.51 41.87 -25.66
N VAL A 385 -16.30 43.04 -25.04
CA VAL A 385 -15.41 44.10 -25.53
C VAL A 385 -14.32 44.33 -24.51
N ASP A 386 -13.08 44.49 -24.95
CA ASP A 386 -11.94 44.78 -24.06
C ASP A 386 -11.85 46.27 -23.65
N MET A 387 -10.71 46.65 -23.09
CA MET A 387 -10.40 48.02 -22.65
C MET A 387 -10.05 48.97 -23.80
N ASP A 388 -9.68 48.44 -24.97
CA ASP A 388 -9.27 49.22 -26.15
C ASP A 388 -10.44 49.40 -27.15
N GLY A 389 -11.43 48.50 -27.11
CA GLY A 389 -12.67 48.54 -27.90
C GLY A 389 -12.84 47.37 -28.86
N GLU A 390 -11.98 46.35 -28.83
CA GLU A 390 -12.05 45.19 -29.71
C GLU A 390 -12.92 44.05 -29.12
N VAL A 391 -13.46 43.19 -29.99
CA VAL A 391 -14.35 42.08 -29.59
C VAL A 391 -13.52 40.80 -29.44
N VAL A 392 -13.24 40.39 -28.20
CA VAL A 392 -12.21 39.38 -27.89
C VAL A 392 -12.76 37.94 -27.78
N ARG A 393 -14.06 37.77 -27.51
CA ARG A 393 -14.69 36.45 -27.32
C ARG A 393 -15.89 36.20 -28.24
N GLY A 394 -16.34 34.94 -28.30
CA GLY A 394 -17.61 34.58 -28.92
C GLY A 394 -18.82 35.23 -28.23
N THR A 395 -19.92 35.37 -28.96
CA THR A 395 -21.14 36.04 -28.48
C THR A 395 -22.04 35.11 -27.66
N ILE A 396 -22.64 35.66 -26.61
CA ILE A 396 -23.73 35.01 -25.86
C ILE A 396 -25.07 35.32 -26.53
N ASN A 397 -25.89 34.30 -26.75
CA ASN A 397 -27.23 34.45 -27.31
C ASN A 397 -28.27 34.25 -26.19
N PHE A 398 -28.99 35.30 -25.81
CA PHE A 398 -30.13 35.26 -24.91
C PHE A 398 -31.41 34.93 -25.67
N HIS A 399 -32.38 34.25 -25.03
CA HIS A 399 -33.62 33.85 -25.73
C HIS A 399 -34.48 35.06 -26.18
N ARG A 400 -34.53 36.12 -25.36
CA ARG A 400 -35.08 37.44 -25.70
C ARG A 400 -34.17 38.53 -25.13
N PHE A 401 -34.42 39.80 -25.45
CA PHE A 401 -33.67 40.91 -24.87
C PHE A 401 -33.88 40.96 -23.33
N PRO A 402 -32.82 40.88 -22.51
CA PRO A 402 -32.95 40.74 -21.07
C PRO A 402 -33.44 42.03 -20.39
N LYS A 403 -34.19 41.90 -19.30
CA LYS A 403 -34.62 43.02 -18.45
C LYS A 403 -33.55 43.48 -17.46
N SER A 404 -32.73 42.55 -16.99
CA SER A 404 -31.53 42.81 -16.19
C SER A 404 -30.53 41.70 -16.47
N VAL A 405 -29.24 42.04 -16.51
CA VAL A 405 -28.14 41.08 -16.60
C VAL A 405 -27.22 41.31 -15.41
N VAL A 406 -26.97 40.26 -14.64
CA VAL A 406 -25.98 40.23 -13.58
C VAL A 406 -24.98 39.12 -13.86
N ILE A 407 -23.77 39.32 -13.39
CA ILE A 407 -22.65 38.41 -13.54
C ILE A 407 -22.30 37.89 -12.14
N ASP A 408 -22.22 36.57 -12.02
CA ASP A 408 -21.67 35.90 -10.86
C ASP A 408 -20.25 35.43 -11.16
N THR A 409 -19.29 35.86 -10.34
CA THR A 409 -17.87 35.48 -10.41
C THR A 409 -17.45 34.57 -9.25
N ASN A 410 -18.40 34.19 -8.39
CA ASN A 410 -18.21 33.27 -7.26
C ASN A 410 -17.00 33.65 -6.38
N GLN A 411 -16.91 34.92 -6.01
CA GLN A 411 -15.84 35.48 -5.15
C GLN A 411 -16.18 35.37 -3.66
N ASP A 412 -17.47 35.39 -3.30
CA ASP A 412 -17.95 35.42 -1.91
C ASP A 412 -17.59 34.17 -1.08
N ASP A 413 -17.44 32.99 -1.72
CA ASP A 413 -17.17 31.70 -1.03
C ASP A 413 -15.66 31.37 -0.86
N GLN A 414 -14.74 32.26 -1.29
CA GLN A 414 -13.30 31.92 -1.44
C GLN A 414 -12.46 32.01 -0.15
N ILE A 415 -12.66 31.07 0.77
CA ILE A 415 -11.73 30.83 1.90
C ILE A 415 -10.44 30.10 1.43
N PHE A 416 -10.49 29.37 0.31
CA PHE A 416 -9.35 28.66 -0.26
C PHE A 416 -8.94 29.22 -1.63
N GLN A 417 -7.67 29.62 -1.74
CA GLN A 417 -7.06 30.11 -2.99
C GLN A 417 -6.85 28.97 -3.99
N SER A 418 -7.86 28.66 -4.81
CA SER A 418 -7.73 27.75 -5.95
C SER A 418 -7.11 28.45 -7.17
N SER A 419 -6.33 27.73 -7.98
CA SER A 419 -5.70 28.27 -9.19
C SER A 419 -6.71 28.86 -10.20
N GLU A 420 -6.34 29.98 -10.82
CA GLU A 420 -7.16 30.79 -11.75
C GLU A 420 -7.88 30.01 -12.88
N GLU A 421 -7.37 28.84 -13.28
CA GLU A 421 -7.85 28.10 -14.46
C GLU A 421 -9.25 27.44 -14.32
N THR A 422 -9.88 27.44 -13.13
CA THR A 422 -11.10 26.64 -12.86
C THR A 422 -12.24 27.36 -12.11
N LYS A 423 -12.30 28.70 -12.17
CA LYS A 423 -13.51 29.44 -11.79
C LYS A 423 -14.68 29.02 -12.69
N GLU A 424 -15.86 28.78 -12.09
CA GLU A 424 -17.10 28.53 -12.83
C GLU A 424 -17.96 29.78 -12.75
N GLU A 425 -17.93 30.57 -13.82
CA GLU A 425 -18.50 31.92 -13.83
C GLU A 425 -19.75 31.95 -14.74
N PHE A 426 -20.81 32.62 -14.28
CA PHE A 426 -22.15 32.50 -14.86
C PHE A 426 -22.78 33.87 -15.16
N VAL A 427 -23.41 33.98 -16.33
CA VAL A 427 -24.33 35.09 -16.64
C VAL A 427 -25.73 34.71 -16.17
N LEU A 428 -26.37 35.62 -15.44
CA LEU A 428 -27.73 35.52 -14.94
C LEU A 428 -28.58 36.61 -15.58
N ALA A 429 -29.59 36.24 -16.36
CA ALA A 429 -30.43 37.18 -17.11
C ALA A 429 -31.92 36.98 -16.80
N ILE A 430 -32.63 38.06 -16.43
CA ILE A 430 -34.10 38.03 -16.33
C ILE A 430 -34.70 38.22 -17.71
N ILE A 431 -35.55 37.29 -18.14
CA ILE A 431 -36.24 37.28 -19.43
C ILE A 431 -37.75 37.06 -19.21
N GLU A 432 -38.57 37.65 -20.09
CA GLU A 432 -40.02 37.40 -20.16
C GLU A 432 -40.36 36.49 -21.33
N ASP A 433 -40.82 35.30 -20.99
CA ASP A 433 -41.30 34.27 -21.92
C ASP A 433 -42.83 34.33 -22.04
N GLU A 434 -43.38 33.87 -23.17
CA GLU A 434 -44.83 33.90 -23.47
C GLU A 434 -45.35 32.51 -23.80
N GLU A 435 -45.55 31.72 -22.75
CA GLU A 435 -46.00 30.32 -22.83
C GLU A 435 -47.50 30.22 -22.49
N ASP A 436 -48.27 29.51 -23.33
CA ASP A 436 -49.74 29.39 -23.27
C ASP A 436 -50.51 30.74 -23.16
N GLY A 437 -49.91 31.84 -23.64
CA GLY A 437 -50.49 33.18 -23.56
C GLY A 437 -50.48 33.82 -22.16
N LYS A 438 -49.74 33.24 -21.21
CA LYS A 438 -49.36 33.90 -19.94
C LYS A 438 -47.88 34.32 -20.02
N THR A 439 -47.59 35.58 -19.74
CA THR A 439 -46.20 36.03 -19.58
C THR A 439 -45.59 35.43 -18.31
N ARG A 440 -44.44 34.75 -18.45
CA ARG A 440 -43.66 34.20 -17.33
C ARG A 440 -42.30 34.87 -17.26
N THR A 441 -41.92 35.36 -16.09
CA THR A 441 -40.54 35.76 -15.82
C THR A 441 -39.70 34.54 -15.49
N ARG A 442 -38.59 34.35 -16.23
CA ARG A 442 -37.64 33.25 -16.05
C ARG A 442 -36.23 33.82 -15.89
N LEU A 443 -35.42 33.15 -15.08
CA LEU A 443 -33.99 33.43 -14.96
C LEU A 443 -33.25 32.47 -15.92
N GLU A 444 -32.66 33.03 -16.98
CA GLU A 444 -31.76 32.29 -17.88
C GLU A 444 -30.36 32.24 -17.26
N ILE A 445 -29.79 31.04 -17.17
CA ILE A 445 -28.48 30.77 -16.58
C ILE A 445 -27.57 30.22 -17.68
N GLN A 446 -26.49 30.93 -17.99
CA GLN A 446 -25.48 30.51 -18.98
C GLN A 446 -24.05 30.61 -18.42
N ARG A 447 -23.13 29.77 -18.91
CA ARG A 447 -21.69 29.88 -18.68
C ARG A 447 -21.04 30.68 -19.81
N TRP A 448 -20.14 31.62 -19.50
CA TRP A 448 -19.52 32.49 -20.52
C TRP A 448 -18.22 31.96 -21.15
N TYR A 449 -17.86 30.70 -20.87
CA TYR A 449 -16.68 30.02 -21.42
C TYR A 449 -17.03 28.81 -22.31
N ASP A 450 -18.30 28.43 -22.42
CA ASP A 450 -18.75 27.32 -23.25
C ASP A 450 -18.87 27.82 -24.72
N ASP A 451 -18.58 26.96 -25.71
CA ASP A 451 -18.75 27.34 -27.12
C ASP A 451 -20.23 27.63 -27.45
N PRO A 452 -20.57 28.55 -28.36
CA PRO A 452 -21.97 28.93 -28.62
C PRO A 452 -22.84 27.75 -29.07
N GLY A 453 -22.27 26.74 -29.74
CA GLY A 453 -22.95 25.49 -30.12
C GLY A 453 -23.06 24.44 -29.00
N GLU A 454 -22.48 24.68 -27.83
CA GLU A 454 -22.69 23.94 -26.58
C GLU A 454 -23.62 24.71 -25.62
N ILE A 455 -23.49 26.05 -25.55
CA ILE A 455 -24.39 26.94 -24.80
C ILE A 455 -25.87 26.62 -25.09
N GLU A 456 -26.27 26.51 -26.35
CA GLU A 456 -27.68 26.26 -26.69
C GLU A 456 -28.23 24.91 -26.18
N ARG A 457 -27.35 23.95 -25.89
CA ARG A 457 -27.71 22.64 -25.28
C ARG A 457 -27.65 22.67 -23.75
N ASN A 458 -26.88 23.60 -23.20
CA ASN A 458 -26.61 23.74 -21.77
C ASN A 458 -27.41 24.87 -21.09
N ARG A 459 -28.21 25.65 -21.84
CA ARG A 459 -29.13 26.68 -21.28
C ARG A 459 -29.99 26.06 -20.17
N LYS A 460 -29.82 26.54 -18.94
CA LYS A 460 -30.64 26.14 -17.78
C LYS A 460 -31.56 27.29 -17.38
N TRP A 461 -32.80 26.92 -17.03
CA TRP A 461 -33.87 27.85 -16.67
C TRP A 461 -34.25 27.65 -15.22
N LEU A 462 -34.50 28.75 -14.52
CA LEU A 462 -35.09 28.76 -13.18
C LEU A 462 -36.36 29.61 -13.23
N GLU A 463 -37.52 28.99 -12.98
CA GLU A 463 -38.79 29.72 -12.95
C GLU A 463 -38.86 30.62 -11.70
N ILE A 464 -39.29 31.86 -11.89
CA ILE A 464 -39.44 32.83 -10.80
C ILE A 464 -40.86 32.71 -10.25
N PRO A 465 -41.06 32.52 -8.93
CA PRO A 465 -42.40 32.47 -8.34
C PRO A 465 -43.21 33.74 -8.66
N SER A 466 -44.41 33.55 -9.21
CA SER A 466 -45.33 34.64 -9.56
C SER A 466 -46.22 35.02 -8.37
N PRO A 467 -46.35 36.31 -8.02
CA PRO A 467 -47.20 36.76 -6.93
C PRO A 467 -48.69 36.86 -7.36
N GLY A 468 -49.29 35.71 -7.65
CA GLY A 468 -50.72 35.60 -8.02
C GLY A 468 -51.02 35.78 -9.51
N GLU A 469 -52.32 35.74 -9.86
CA GLU A 469 -52.78 35.56 -11.25
C GLU A 469 -53.06 36.84 -12.06
N ALA A 470 -52.86 38.05 -11.52
CA ALA A 470 -53.48 39.26 -12.06
C ALA A 470 -52.55 40.40 -12.53
N GLU A 471 -51.29 40.49 -12.05
CA GLU A 471 -50.44 41.67 -12.27
C GLU A 471 -49.04 41.30 -12.75
N SER A 472 -48.50 42.08 -13.70
CA SER A 472 -47.12 41.95 -14.20
C SER A 472 -46.14 42.49 -13.16
N ALA A 473 -45.81 41.66 -12.17
CA ALA A 473 -44.92 42.02 -11.08
C ALA A 473 -43.57 42.57 -11.57
N GLN A 474 -43.13 43.70 -11.04
CA GLN A 474 -41.80 44.20 -11.33
C GLN A 474 -40.75 43.30 -10.68
N VAL A 475 -40.00 42.59 -11.53
CA VAL A 475 -38.88 41.72 -11.13
C VAL A 475 -37.56 42.48 -11.29
N GLY A 476 -36.65 42.32 -10.34
CA GLY A 476 -35.28 42.81 -10.45
C GLY A 476 -34.27 41.80 -9.88
N LEU A 477 -33.02 41.88 -10.37
CA LEU A 477 -31.87 41.10 -9.92
C LEU A 477 -30.68 42.06 -9.78
N ARG A 478 -29.95 41.94 -8.67
CA ARG A 478 -28.81 42.81 -8.35
C ARG A 478 -27.76 42.07 -7.52
N HIS A 479 -26.49 42.37 -7.78
CA HIS A 479 -25.40 42.10 -6.86
C HIS A 479 -25.36 43.22 -5.81
N THR A 480 -25.43 42.85 -4.54
CA THR A 480 -25.37 43.75 -3.38
C THR A 480 -23.93 43.88 -2.87
N LEU A 481 -23.66 44.83 -1.97
CA LEU A 481 -22.29 45.13 -1.51
C LEU A 481 -21.78 44.19 -0.40
N SER A 482 -22.67 43.57 0.37
CA SER A 482 -22.31 42.46 1.27
C SER A 482 -23.04 41.20 0.85
N ALA A 483 -22.36 40.05 0.94
CA ALA A 483 -23.02 38.77 0.85
C ALA A 483 -23.97 38.54 2.04
N SER A 484 -25.10 37.89 1.79
CA SER A 484 -26.02 37.43 2.83
C SER A 484 -25.71 35.96 3.18
N SER A 485 -25.40 35.67 4.45
CA SER A 485 -25.13 34.29 4.88
C SER A 485 -26.45 33.53 5.05
N PHE A 486 -26.57 32.37 4.41
CA PHE A 486 -27.68 31.43 4.57
C PHE A 486 -27.15 30.08 5.06
N GLU A 487 -27.95 29.33 5.82
CA GLU A 487 -27.60 27.94 6.17
C GLU A 487 -28.59 26.94 5.57
N LEU A 488 -28.04 26.07 4.73
CA LEU A 488 -28.79 25.09 3.99
C LEU A 488 -28.80 23.74 4.76
N ASN A 489 -29.69 23.71 5.76
CA ASN A 489 -29.90 22.62 6.74
C ASN A 489 -29.81 21.18 6.18
N ALA A 490 -30.18 20.96 4.92
CA ALA A 490 -30.08 19.63 4.28
C ALA A 490 -28.64 19.09 4.26
N ILE A 491 -27.61 19.93 4.10
CA ILE A 491 -26.20 19.48 4.18
C ILE A 491 -25.90 18.99 5.59
N GLY A 492 -26.30 19.76 6.62
CA GLY A 492 -26.12 19.38 8.01
C GLY A 492 -26.83 18.06 8.35
N GLN A 493 -28.06 17.88 7.88
CA GLN A 493 -28.86 16.67 8.07
C GLN A 493 -28.30 15.43 7.35
N LEU A 494 -27.56 15.59 6.25
CA LEU A 494 -26.94 14.48 5.52
C LEU A 494 -25.56 14.12 6.08
N LEU A 495 -24.71 15.13 6.33
CA LEU A 495 -23.29 14.96 6.65
C LEU A 495 -22.98 14.86 8.14
N ARG A 496 -23.88 15.26 9.05
CA ARG A 496 -23.68 15.05 10.50
C ARG A 496 -23.36 13.58 10.77
N MET A 497 -22.28 13.34 11.49
CA MET A 497 -21.97 12.00 11.98
C MET A 497 -22.91 11.67 13.14
N ILE A 498 -23.52 10.48 13.09
CA ILE A 498 -24.42 9.95 14.12
C ILE A 498 -23.99 8.52 14.44
N ARG A 499 -24.14 8.11 15.71
CA ARG A 499 -23.94 6.73 16.14
C ARG A 499 -24.93 5.78 15.46
N LEU A 500 -24.43 4.81 14.70
CA LEU A 500 -25.24 3.79 14.04
C LEU A 500 -25.98 2.91 15.07
N LYS A 501 -27.30 2.73 14.89
CA LYS A 501 -28.15 1.87 15.73
C LYS A 501 -28.04 0.40 15.32
N SER A 502 -26.83 -0.14 15.44
CA SER A 502 -26.56 -1.55 15.17
C SER A 502 -27.43 -2.48 16.05
N PRO A 503 -27.83 -3.67 15.57
CA PRO A 503 -28.34 -4.72 16.46
C PRO A 503 -27.32 -5.03 17.57
N SER A 504 -27.77 -5.63 18.68
CA SER A 504 -26.96 -5.82 19.89
C SER A 504 -25.74 -6.73 19.68
N LEU A 505 -24.64 -6.12 19.26
CA LEU A 505 -23.33 -6.75 19.16
C LEU A 505 -22.76 -7.02 20.57
N PRO A 506 -21.99 -8.10 20.77
CA PRO A 506 -21.32 -8.34 22.04
C PRO A 506 -20.33 -7.19 22.30
N PRO A 507 -20.28 -6.63 23.52
CA PRO A 507 -19.37 -5.54 23.82
C PRO A 507 -17.91 -5.99 23.68
N HIS A 508 -17.05 -5.11 23.16
CA HIS A 508 -15.63 -5.38 23.04
C HIS A 508 -14.99 -5.50 24.43
N VAL A 509 -14.90 -6.72 24.95
CA VAL A 509 -14.10 -7.02 26.14
C VAL A 509 -12.63 -6.84 25.77
N ALA A 510 -12.09 -5.66 26.04
CA ALA A 510 -10.67 -5.42 25.92
C ALA A 510 -9.94 -6.33 26.91
N VAL A 511 -9.14 -7.27 26.38
CA VAL A 511 -8.19 -8.06 27.18
C VAL A 511 -7.03 -7.15 27.54
N ALA A 512 -7.29 -6.21 28.43
CA ALA A 512 -6.27 -5.35 28.98
C ALA A 512 -5.33 -6.19 29.84
N ASP A 513 -4.03 -6.20 29.49
CA ASP A 513 -3.02 -6.60 30.45
C ASP A 513 -3.21 -5.74 31.70
N SER A 514 -3.51 -6.40 32.83
CA SER A 514 -3.73 -5.79 34.14
C SER A 514 -2.65 -4.76 34.51
N ARG A 515 -1.40 -4.99 34.07
CA ARG A 515 -0.27 -4.10 34.31
C ARG A 515 -0.36 -2.80 33.51
N THR A 516 -0.86 -2.89 32.28
CA THR A 516 -1.06 -1.74 31.38
C THR A 516 -2.29 -0.94 31.79
N HIS A 517 -3.38 -1.60 32.19
CA HIS A 517 -4.58 -0.92 32.69
C HIS A 517 -4.27 -0.15 33.99
N ALA A 518 -3.55 -0.77 34.94
CA ALA A 518 -3.10 -0.09 36.15
C ALA A 518 -2.15 1.10 35.85
N SER A 519 -1.35 1.02 34.79
CA SER A 519 -0.47 2.14 34.36
C SER A 519 -1.25 3.29 33.73
N ILE A 520 -2.28 2.99 32.93
CA ILE A 520 -3.18 4.00 32.35
C ILE A 520 -4.02 4.65 33.44
N GLU A 521 -4.57 3.86 34.36
CA GLU A 521 -5.36 4.35 35.51
C GLU A 521 -4.50 5.20 36.47
N HIS A 522 -3.20 4.89 36.63
CA HIS A 522 -2.26 5.75 37.36
C HIS A 522 -2.05 7.08 36.62
N LEU A 523 -1.80 7.05 35.32
CA LEU A 523 -1.54 8.24 34.51
C LEU A 523 -2.78 9.12 34.31
N GLN A 524 -3.98 8.53 34.33
CA GLN A 524 -5.25 9.27 34.42
C GLN A 524 -5.39 9.95 35.78
N LYS A 525 -5.15 9.24 36.89
CA LYS A 525 -5.17 9.85 38.24
C LYS A 525 -4.11 10.93 38.43
N GLU A 526 -2.95 10.80 37.79
CA GLU A 526 -1.95 11.87 37.76
C GLU A 526 -2.45 13.09 36.98
N LYS A 527 -3.13 12.92 35.83
CA LYS A 527 -3.79 14.03 35.12
C LYS A 527 -4.89 14.68 35.94
N GLU A 528 -5.78 13.89 36.55
CA GLU A 528 -6.84 14.35 37.47
C GLU A 528 -6.28 15.09 38.71
N LEU A 529 -5.02 14.88 39.06
CA LEU A 529 -4.31 15.61 40.12
C LEU A 529 -3.59 16.88 39.63
N PHE A 530 -3.41 17.06 38.32
CA PHE A 530 -2.80 18.26 37.72
C PHE A 530 -3.82 19.20 37.06
N GLU A 531 -4.99 18.71 36.65
CA GLU A 531 -6.11 19.52 36.15
C GLU A 531 -6.94 20.04 37.34
N SER A 532 -6.55 21.22 37.86
CA SER A 532 -7.20 21.86 39.01
C SER A 532 -8.64 22.31 38.70
N PRO A 533 -9.64 21.92 39.51
CA PRO A 533 -11.05 22.27 39.26
C PRO A 533 -11.39 23.67 39.78
N ASP A 534 -11.33 24.68 38.90
CA ASP A 534 -11.95 25.99 39.13
C ASP A 534 -13.39 26.02 38.58
N VAL A 535 -14.25 26.85 39.20
CA VAL A 535 -15.68 27.06 38.90
C VAL A 535 -16.67 25.97 39.39
N THR A 536 -16.78 25.87 40.72
CA THR A 536 -18.03 25.86 41.54
C THR A 536 -19.32 25.19 41.02
N ASP A 537 -19.84 24.27 41.85
CA ASP A 537 -21.26 23.96 42.18
C ASP A 537 -22.24 23.59 41.02
N SER A 538 -23.04 22.51 41.06
CA SER A 538 -23.56 21.72 42.19
C SER A 538 -24.07 20.34 41.74
N GLU A 539 -24.33 19.42 42.70
CA GLU A 539 -25.08 18.13 42.63
C GLU A 539 -25.06 17.28 41.31
N GLY A 540 -24.74 15.98 41.30
CA GLY A 540 -24.42 15.04 42.38
C GLY A 540 -24.72 13.59 41.96
N SER A 541 -23.73 12.69 42.04
CA SER A 541 -23.85 11.22 41.91
C SER A 541 -24.61 10.68 40.67
N LYS A 542 -23.90 10.42 39.56
CA LYS A 542 -24.33 9.45 38.54
C LYS A 542 -23.21 8.50 38.12
N LYS A 543 -23.51 7.20 38.09
CA LYS A 543 -22.76 6.21 37.30
C LYS A 543 -23.37 6.15 35.90
N SER A 544 -23.01 7.08 35.00
CA SER A 544 -23.59 7.09 33.64
C SER A 544 -22.75 7.81 32.56
N ASP A 545 -21.45 7.97 32.76
CA ASP A 545 -20.63 8.94 31.98
C ASP A 545 -20.59 8.68 30.46
N GLY A 546 -20.81 7.44 30.01
CA GLY A 546 -20.89 7.12 28.59
C GLY A 546 -22.01 7.88 27.86
N GLN A 547 -23.20 8.02 28.46
CA GLN A 547 -24.31 8.74 27.82
C GLN A 547 -24.05 10.26 27.76
N THR A 548 -23.30 10.81 28.71
CA THR A 548 -22.92 12.23 28.72
C THR A 548 -21.87 12.52 27.63
N GLN A 549 -20.90 11.63 27.45
CA GLN A 549 -19.88 11.76 26.39
C GLN A 549 -20.46 11.56 24.99
N GLU A 550 -21.40 10.62 24.81
CA GLU A 550 -22.11 10.44 23.55
C GLU A 550 -22.92 11.69 23.18
N ALA A 551 -23.71 12.23 24.12
CA ALA A 551 -24.49 13.45 23.89
C ALA A 551 -23.62 14.69 23.60
N GLN A 552 -22.45 14.80 24.24
CA GLN A 552 -21.49 15.86 23.97
C GLN A 552 -20.96 15.76 22.53
N ARG A 553 -20.52 14.56 22.10
CA ARG A 553 -20.05 14.36 20.72
C ARG A 553 -21.16 14.58 19.70
N ASP A 554 -22.39 14.12 19.97
CA ASP A 554 -23.55 14.36 19.12
C ASP A 554 -23.81 15.86 18.90
N ALA A 555 -23.55 16.71 19.90
CA ALA A 555 -23.67 18.16 19.81
C ALA A 555 -22.49 18.83 19.08
N GLU A 556 -21.26 18.30 19.25
CA GLU A 556 -20.08 18.78 18.51
C GLU A 556 -20.16 18.44 17.01
N GLU A 557 -20.52 17.21 16.67
CA GLU A 557 -20.75 16.76 15.28
C GLU A 557 -21.93 17.49 14.64
N ALA A 558 -22.97 17.86 15.41
CA ALA A 558 -24.04 18.73 14.94
C ALA A 558 -23.53 20.13 14.59
N LYS A 559 -22.74 20.76 15.47
CA LYS A 559 -22.19 22.11 15.27
C LYS A 559 -21.20 22.18 14.11
N PHE A 560 -20.41 21.13 13.92
CA PHE A 560 -19.55 20.97 12.75
C PHE A 560 -20.38 20.87 11.45
N ALA A 561 -21.42 20.04 11.43
CA ALA A 561 -22.30 19.88 10.27
C ALA A 561 -23.12 21.15 9.95
N HIS A 562 -23.51 21.93 10.97
CA HIS A 562 -24.06 23.29 10.85
C HIS A 562 -23.07 24.21 10.09
N GLY A 563 -21.78 24.13 10.40
CA GLY A 563 -20.72 24.86 9.70
C GLY A 563 -20.63 24.54 8.22
N LEU A 564 -20.69 23.25 7.85
CA LEU A 564 -20.64 22.78 6.45
C LEU A 564 -21.86 23.21 5.61
N GLY A 565 -22.97 23.59 6.24
CA GLY A 565 -24.19 24.05 5.57
C GLY A 565 -24.23 25.54 5.23
N LYS A 566 -23.22 26.33 5.63
CA LYS A 566 -23.22 27.79 5.45
C LYS A 566 -22.76 28.17 4.05
N ILE A 567 -23.56 28.99 3.38
CA ILE A 567 -23.37 29.48 2.01
C ILE A 567 -23.50 31.01 2.04
N GLN A 568 -22.67 31.72 1.29
CA GLN A 568 -22.79 33.17 1.11
C GLN A 568 -23.32 33.51 -0.28
N SER A 569 -24.04 34.62 -0.39
CA SER A 569 -24.43 35.18 -1.71
C SER A 569 -24.75 36.66 -1.61
N GLY A 570 -24.04 37.47 -2.41
CA GLY A 570 -24.39 38.86 -2.72
C GLY A 570 -25.53 39.02 -3.73
N LEU A 571 -26.08 37.94 -4.30
CA LEU A 571 -27.13 38.00 -5.33
C LEU A 571 -28.54 38.02 -4.73
N VAL A 572 -29.20 39.18 -4.90
CA VAL A 572 -30.57 39.41 -4.45
C VAL A 572 -31.50 39.63 -5.64
N MET A 573 -32.61 38.91 -5.66
CA MET A 573 -33.69 39.04 -6.63
C MET A 573 -34.97 39.46 -5.90
N TRP A 574 -35.86 40.22 -6.55
CA TRP A 574 -37.18 40.54 -5.99
C TRP A 574 -38.27 40.40 -7.05
N SER A 575 -39.49 40.10 -6.60
CA SER A 575 -40.70 39.95 -7.43
C SER A 575 -41.90 40.46 -6.62
N GLY A 576 -42.47 41.60 -7.02
CA GLY A 576 -43.58 42.24 -6.29
C GLY A 576 -43.14 42.68 -4.89
N SER A 577 -43.71 42.05 -3.85
CA SER A 577 -43.36 42.26 -2.43
C SER A 577 -42.31 41.29 -1.87
N GLN A 578 -41.98 40.22 -2.59
CA GLN A 578 -41.08 39.17 -2.13
C GLN A 578 -39.64 39.44 -2.56
N ILE A 579 -38.71 39.25 -1.63
CA ILE A 579 -37.26 39.30 -1.88
C ILE A 579 -36.67 37.90 -1.66
N TRP A 580 -35.82 37.49 -2.58
CA TRP A 580 -35.19 36.18 -2.70
C TRP A 580 -33.67 36.30 -2.74
N ARG A 581 -32.97 35.37 -2.10
CA ARG A 581 -31.54 35.12 -2.30
C ARG A 581 -31.39 34.16 -3.47
N VAL A 582 -30.48 34.46 -4.39
CA VAL A 582 -30.08 33.51 -5.45
C VAL A 582 -28.83 32.79 -4.94
N LEU A 583 -28.99 31.52 -4.57
CA LEU A 583 -27.91 30.71 -3.97
C LEU A 583 -27.39 29.72 -5.00
N HIS A 584 -26.07 29.53 -5.06
CA HIS A 584 -25.49 28.38 -5.77
C HIS A 584 -26.01 27.07 -5.15
N ASN A 585 -26.41 26.11 -5.98
CA ASN A 585 -26.92 24.81 -5.55
C ASN A 585 -25.74 23.87 -5.23
N PRO A 586 -25.48 23.50 -3.97
CA PRO A 586 -24.29 22.74 -3.60
C PRO A 586 -24.21 21.39 -4.31
N LEU A 587 -23.03 21.06 -4.86
CA LEU A 587 -22.81 19.84 -5.65
C LEU A 587 -23.31 18.56 -4.95
N ILE A 588 -23.12 18.51 -3.63
CA ILE A 588 -23.56 17.42 -2.75
C ILE A 588 -25.05 17.12 -2.90
N ILE A 589 -25.89 18.16 -2.99
CA ILE A 589 -27.35 18.03 -3.08
C ILE A 589 -27.78 17.63 -4.49
N GLN A 590 -27.10 18.12 -5.52
CA GLN A 590 -27.33 17.67 -6.90
C GLN A 590 -27.01 16.17 -7.07
N LEU A 591 -25.97 15.69 -6.38
CA LEU A 591 -25.57 14.29 -6.36
C LEU A 591 -26.47 13.41 -5.46
N GLU A 592 -26.96 13.94 -4.34
CA GLU A 592 -27.93 13.26 -3.47
C GLU A 592 -29.29 13.10 -4.17
N ASP A 593 -29.79 14.15 -4.82
CA ASP A 593 -31.00 14.17 -5.65
C ASP A 593 -30.92 13.14 -6.79
N THR A 594 -29.78 13.04 -7.47
CA THR A 594 -29.58 12.04 -8.53
C THR A 594 -29.41 10.61 -8.00
N LEU A 595 -28.84 10.40 -6.81
CA LEU A 595 -28.86 9.09 -6.14
C LEU A 595 -30.28 8.69 -5.68
N GLN A 596 -31.06 9.63 -5.16
CA GLN A 596 -32.43 9.39 -4.73
C GLN A 596 -33.35 9.08 -5.93
N LYS A 597 -33.18 9.78 -7.05
CA LYS A 597 -33.88 9.48 -8.32
C LYS A 597 -33.52 8.12 -8.92
N ALA A 598 -32.33 7.59 -8.63
CA ALA A 598 -31.92 6.24 -9.05
C ALA A 598 -32.48 5.11 -8.16
N GLN A 599 -33.18 5.44 -7.06
CA GLN A 599 -33.78 4.50 -6.12
C GLN A 599 -35.31 4.51 -6.26
N GLU A 600 -35.85 3.67 -7.14
CA GLU A 600 -37.29 3.56 -7.35
C GLU A 600 -37.94 2.76 -6.21
N THR A 601 -38.80 3.42 -5.43
CA THR A 601 -39.75 2.77 -4.51
C THR A 601 -40.98 2.35 -5.28
N ALA A 602 -41.10 1.06 -5.60
CA ALA A 602 -42.30 0.52 -6.23
C ALA A 602 -43.45 0.44 -5.21
N ASP A 603 -44.53 1.19 -5.44
CA ASP A 603 -45.62 1.45 -4.46
C ASP A 603 -46.28 0.21 -3.83
N ASP A 604 -46.21 -0.95 -4.48
CA ASP A 604 -46.85 -2.22 -4.04
C ASP A 604 -45.87 -3.30 -3.53
N SER A 605 -44.58 -2.99 -3.32
CA SER A 605 -43.62 -4.00 -2.79
C SER A 605 -42.54 -3.43 -1.87
N GLU A 606 -42.17 -4.16 -0.81
CA GLU A 606 -41.11 -3.75 0.15
C GLU A 606 -39.68 -3.77 -0.42
N HIS A 607 -39.52 -4.04 -1.72
CA HIS A 607 -38.25 -4.10 -2.42
C HIS A 607 -37.97 -2.76 -3.13
N THR A 608 -36.93 -2.06 -2.68
CA THR A 608 -36.38 -0.89 -3.39
C THR A 608 -35.63 -1.34 -4.63
N VAL A 609 -36.06 -0.90 -5.81
CA VAL A 609 -35.41 -1.23 -7.08
C VAL A 609 -34.35 -0.17 -7.37
N LEU A 610 -33.11 -0.60 -7.62
CA LEU A 610 -31.99 0.31 -7.88
C LEU A 610 -31.67 0.37 -9.37
N GLN A 611 -31.72 1.57 -9.96
CA GLN A 611 -31.24 1.79 -11.33
C GLN A 611 -29.70 1.80 -11.34
N ARG A 612 -29.08 0.61 -11.30
CA ARG A 612 -27.63 0.41 -11.18
C ARG A 612 -26.82 1.26 -12.16
N ASP A 613 -27.25 1.35 -13.41
CA ASP A 613 -26.59 2.14 -14.46
C ASP A 613 -26.51 3.63 -14.14
N ALA A 614 -27.51 4.20 -13.47
CA ALA A 614 -27.47 5.61 -13.06
C ALA A 614 -26.42 5.82 -11.96
N VAL A 615 -26.36 4.91 -10.98
CA VAL A 615 -25.41 4.96 -9.86
C VAL A 615 -23.97 4.71 -10.32
N THR A 616 -23.73 3.77 -11.26
CA THR A 616 -22.38 3.53 -11.80
C THR A 616 -21.89 4.67 -12.67
N ASN A 617 -22.75 5.27 -13.52
CA ASN A 617 -22.39 6.47 -14.28
C ASN A 617 -22.12 7.69 -13.37
N LEU A 618 -22.85 7.84 -12.27
CA LEU A 618 -22.60 8.86 -11.24
C LEU A 618 -21.26 8.62 -10.52
N LEU A 619 -20.93 7.37 -10.15
CA LEU A 619 -19.62 7.06 -9.58
C LEU A 619 -18.47 7.35 -10.55
N LEU A 620 -18.67 7.10 -11.86
CA LEU A 620 -17.69 7.39 -12.90
C LEU A 620 -17.50 8.89 -13.14
N SER A 621 -18.54 9.73 -13.03
CA SER A 621 -18.39 11.18 -13.19
C SER A 621 -17.63 11.82 -12.04
N ILE A 622 -17.87 11.37 -10.79
CA ILE A 622 -17.20 11.93 -9.59
C ILE A 622 -15.74 11.47 -9.45
N GLN A 623 -15.31 10.39 -10.13
CA GLN A 623 -13.92 9.90 -10.05
C GLN A 623 -12.86 10.93 -10.51
N GLY A 624 -13.24 11.90 -11.36
CA GLY A 624 -12.36 12.96 -11.84
C GLY A 624 -12.57 14.33 -11.18
N THR A 625 -13.44 14.46 -10.18
CA THR A 625 -13.79 15.75 -9.56
C THR A 625 -12.83 16.10 -8.43
N GLU A 626 -12.15 17.24 -8.56
CA GLU A 626 -11.38 17.90 -7.49
C GLU A 626 -12.33 18.78 -6.66
N PRO A 627 -12.51 18.54 -5.35
CA PRO A 627 -13.37 19.37 -4.50
C PRO A 627 -12.76 20.74 -4.22
N LYS A 628 -13.59 21.78 -4.20
CA LYS A 628 -13.19 23.18 -3.96
C LYS A 628 -13.37 23.62 -2.51
N THR A 629 -14.37 23.06 -1.81
CA THR A 629 -14.69 23.40 -0.42
C THR A 629 -14.55 22.19 0.51
N GLU A 630 -14.51 22.43 1.82
CA GLU A 630 -14.52 21.37 2.84
C GLU A 630 -15.82 20.55 2.80
N SER A 631 -16.97 21.22 2.60
CA SER A 631 -18.27 20.57 2.43
C SER A 631 -18.30 19.69 1.18
N GLU A 632 -17.71 20.11 0.05
CA GLU A 632 -17.53 19.25 -1.12
C GLU A 632 -16.59 18.07 -0.86
N PHE A 633 -15.46 18.27 -0.17
CA PHE A 633 -14.52 17.17 0.14
C PHE A 633 -15.20 16.06 0.95
N ILE A 634 -15.93 16.43 2.01
CA ILE A 634 -16.67 15.49 2.86
C ILE A 634 -17.87 14.92 2.08
N GLY A 635 -18.63 15.77 1.38
CA GLY A 635 -19.80 15.39 0.61
C GLY A 635 -19.52 14.42 -0.55
N LEU A 636 -18.43 14.60 -1.28
CA LEU A 636 -18.01 13.67 -2.33
C LEU A 636 -17.52 12.33 -1.75
N SER A 637 -16.99 12.30 -0.52
CA SER A 637 -16.71 11.05 0.20
C SER A 637 -18.02 10.35 0.60
N TYR A 638 -18.95 11.08 1.23
CA TYR A 638 -20.28 10.59 1.60
C TYR A 638 -21.05 9.99 0.41
N VAL A 639 -21.16 10.73 -0.70
CA VAL A 639 -21.87 10.29 -1.93
C VAL A 639 -21.24 9.01 -2.48
N LYS A 640 -19.90 8.90 -2.52
CA LYS A 640 -19.21 7.68 -2.97
C LYS A 640 -19.47 6.49 -2.05
N GLN A 641 -19.44 6.69 -0.72
CA GLN A 641 -19.76 5.65 0.26
C GLN A 641 -21.21 5.18 0.12
N LYS A 642 -22.17 6.12 0.03
CA LYS A 642 -23.60 5.85 -0.16
C LYS A 642 -23.88 5.08 -1.44
N ALA A 643 -23.37 5.55 -2.59
CA ALA A 643 -23.51 4.85 -3.88
C ALA A 643 -22.96 3.42 -3.82
N SER A 644 -21.81 3.21 -3.16
CA SER A 644 -21.20 1.89 -2.96
C SER A 644 -22.03 0.99 -2.05
N LEU A 645 -22.62 1.55 -0.99
CA LEU A 645 -23.52 0.85 -0.08
C LEU A 645 -24.82 0.41 -0.78
N MET A 646 -25.43 1.29 -1.59
CA MET A 646 -26.64 0.99 -2.36
C MET A 646 -26.39 -0.15 -3.34
N LEU A 647 -25.31 -0.09 -4.14
CA LEU A 647 -24.94 -1.16 -5.09
C LEU A 647 -24.64 -2.50 -4.42
N PHE A 648 -24.16 -2.49 -3.17
CA PHE A 648 -23.86 -3.68 -2.36
C PHE A 648 -25.12 -4.27 -1.70
N GLY A 649 -25.97 -3.43 -1.11
CA GLY A 649 -27.26 -3.83 -0.54
C GLY A 649 -28.17 -4.47 -1.60
N ASP A 650 -28.25 -3.83 -2.77
CA ASP A 650 -28.97 -4.31 -3.96
C ASP A 650 -28.57 -5.76 -4.35
N ILE A 651 -27.27 -6.05 -4.52
CA ILE A 651 -26.78 -7.42 -4.83
C ILE A 651 -27.13 -8.44 -3.74
N LEU A 652 -27.15 -8.03 -2.47
CA LEU A 652 -27.54 -8.90 -1.38
C LEU A 652 -29.05 -9.19 -1.37
N SER A 653 -29.89 -8.24 -1.80
CA SER A 653 -31.33 -8.44 -1.99
C SER A 653 -31.72 -9.18 -3.28
N MET A 654 -30.92 -9.09 -4.36
CA MET A 654 -31.15 -9.80 -5.63
C MET A 654 -31.22 -11.32 -5.46
N GLN A 655 -32.04 -11.99 -6.29
CA GLN A 655 -32.09 -13.46 -6.29
C GLN A 655 -30.78 -14.07 -6.83
N PRO A 656 -30.39 -15.29 -6.40
CA PRO A 656 -29.11 -15.88 -6.81
C PRO A 656 -28.96 -16.13 -8.31
N GLU A 657 -30.07 -16.25 -9.05
CA GLU A 657 -30.07 -16.45 -10.51
C GLU A 657 -29.87 -15.15 -11.31
N GLU A 658 -30.16 -14.00 -10.71
CA GLU A 658 -30.09 -12.67 -11.33
C GLU A 658 -28.70 -12.01 -11.17
N ARG A 659 -27.87 -12.54 -10.27
CA ARG A 659 -26.56 -12.00 -9.91
C ARG A 659 -25.50 -12.23 -11.00
N SER A 660 -25.45 -11.33 -11.98
CA SER A 660 -24.42 -11.34 -13.02
C SER A 660 -23.01 -11.09 -12.45
N SER A 661 -21.99 -11.72 -13.05
CA SER A 661 -20.59 -11.49 -12.65
C SER A 661 -20.16 -10.03 -12.87
N ALA A 662 -20.71 -9.36 -13.89
CA ALA A 662 -20.43 -7.96 -14.18
C ALA A 662 -20.88 -7.05 -13.03
N ALA A 663 -22.11 -7.23 -12.53
CA ALA A 663 -22.63 -6.46 -11.41
C ALA A 663 -21.77 -6.65 -10.14
N ILE A 664 -21.24 -7.85 -9.91
CA ILE A 664 -20.34 -8.13 -8.78
C ILE A 664 -19.00 -7.40 -8.95
N ASP A 665 -18.35 -7.50 -10.11
CA ASP A 665 -17.06 -6.82 -10.34
C ASP A 665 -17.20 -5.28 -10.46
N GLU A 666 -18.38 -4.76 -10.80
CA GLU A 666 -18.71 -3.33 -10.70
C GLU A 666 -18.89 -2.88 -9.25
N THR A 667 -19.58 -3.68 -8.44
CA THR A 667 -19.79 -3.40 -7.01
C THR A 667 -18.47 -3.49 -6.24
N GLU A 668 -17.56 -4.37 -6.63
CA GLU A 668 -16.20 -4.40 -6.11
C GLU A 668 -15.45 -3.10 -6.37
N LYS A 669 -15.48 -2.61 -7.63
CA LYS A 669 -14.85 -1.33 -8.01
C LYS A 669 -15.47 -0.16 -7.26
N ALA A 670 -16.79 -0.15 -7.09
CA ALA A 670 -17.51 0.85 -6.29
C ALA A 670 -17.03 0.83 -4.83
N LEU A 671 -17.13 -0.31 -4.13
CA LEU A 671 -16.70 -0.47 -2.74
C LEU A 671 -15.24 -0.05 -2.50
N VAL A 672 -14.32 -0.45 -3.39
CA VAL A 672 -12.90 -0.12 -3.28
C VAL A 672 -12.63 1.37 -3.54
N ALA A 673 -13.24 1.97 -4.57
CA ALA A 673 -13.06 3.37 -4.91
C ALA A 673 -13.81 4.34 -3.96
N GLY A 674 -14.91 3.89 -3.37
CA GLY A 674 -15.76 4.68 -2.50
C GLY A 674 -15.35 4.71 -1.04
N ASN A 675 -14.38 3.90 -0.62
CA ASN A 675 -13.85 3.86 0.74
C ASN A 675 -14.94 3.69 1.83
N LEU A 676 -15.96 2.86 1.57
CA LEU A 676 -16.97 2.50 2.57
C LEU A 676 -16.30 1.86 3.80
N ASP A 677 -16.67 2.29 5.01
CA ASP A 677 -16.20 1.66 6.26
C ASP A 677 -16.52 0.15 6.21
N PRO A 678 -15.51 -0.72 6.30
CA PRO A 678 -15.71 -2.16 6.13
C PRO A 678 -16.61 -2.74 7.23
N ARG A 679 -16.70 -2.13 8.42
CA ARG A 679 -17.63 -2.53 9.49
C ARG A 679 -19.09 -2.54 8.98
N LEU A 680 -19.46 -1.61 8.09
CA LEU A 680 -20.79 -1.58 7.47
C LEU A 680 -20.99 -2.78 6.55
N ALA A 681 -20.04 -3.10 5.68
CA ALA A 681 -20.13 -4.26 4.78
C ALA A 681 -20.23 -5.59 5.57
N LEU A 682 -19.50 -5.71 6.69
CA LEU A 682 -19.56 -6.86 7.58
C LEU A 682 -20.93 -7.02 8.27
N LEU A 683 -21.63 -5.92 8.60
CA LEU A 683 -22.96 -5.97 9.23
C LEU A 683 -24.02 -6.65 8.36
N PHE A 684 -23.91 -6.62 7.04
CA PHE A 684 -24.88 -7.30 6.18
C PHE A 684 -24.69 -8.83 6.15
N ILE A 685 -23.45 -9.32 6.34
CA ILE A 685 -23.07 -10.73 6.16
C ILE A 685 -23.19 -11.50 7.49
N PRO A 686 -24.17 -12.41 7.66
CA PRO A 686 -24.47 -13.01 8.97
C PRO A 686 -23.28 -13.68 9.67
N LEU A 687 -22.41 -14.35 8.92
CA LEU A 687 -21.17 -14.99 9.41
C LEU A 687 -20.23 -13.97 10.08
N LEU A 688 -20.06 -12.79 9.49
CA LEU A 688 -19.03 -11.82 9.86
C LEU A 688 -19.51 -10.73 10.81
N ARG A 689 -20.83 -10.64 11.07
CA ARG A 689 -21.42 -9.72 12.07
C ARG A 689 -20.71 -9.81 13.42
N CYS A 690 -20.28 -11.00 13.84
CA CYS A 690 -19.61 -11.21 15.13
C CYS A 690 -18.16 -10.69 15.21
N GLU A 691 -17.56 -10.26 14.08
CA GLU A 691 -16.24 -9.63 14.04
C GLU A 691 -16.31 -8.10 14.06
N VAL A 692 -17.50 -7.50 14.05
CA VAL A 692 -17.67 -6.03 14.03
C VAL A 692 -17.37 -5.44 15.40
N LEU A 693 -16.18 -4.86 15.56
CA LEU A 693 -15.75 -4.22 16.79
C LEU A 693 -16.25 -2.77 16.86
N GLN A 694 -16.91 -2.43 17.98
CA GLN A 694 -17.27 -1.04 18.29
C GLN A 694 -16.17 -0.39 19.13
N GLY A 695 -15.83 0.86 18.80
CA GLY A 695 -15.04 1.71 19.69
C GLY A 695 -15.82 2.11 20.95
N PRO A 696 -15.18 2.77 21.93
CA PRO A 696 -15.83 3.14 23.20
C PRO A 696 -17.04 4.07 23.04
N GLN A 697 -17.11 4.83 21.93
CA GLN A 697 -18.22 5.71 21.58
C GLN A 697 -19.20 5.09 20.56
N GLY A 698 -19.04 3.81 20.20
CA GLY A 698 -19.79 3.17 19.12
C GLY A 698 -19.19 3.38 17.72
N VAL A 699 -19.98 3.09 16.67
CA VAL A 699 -19.61 3.33 15.26
C VAL A 699 -20.34 4.58 14.77
N TRP A 700 -19.60 5.59 14.33
CA TRP A 700 -20.12 6.87 13.85
C TRP A 700 -20.04 6.96 12.33
N ILE A 701 -21.14 7.33 11.68
CA ILE A 701 -21.25 7.48 10.22
C ILE A 701 -22.16 8.66 9.86
N HIS A 702 -22.05 9.19 8.65
CA HIS A 702 -22.95 10.24 8.16
C HIS A 702 -24.43 9.82 8.24
N ALA A 703 -25.29 10.72 8.71
CA ALA A 703 -26.71 10.46 8.95
C ALA A 703 -27.47 9.94 7.70
N GLY A 704 -27.18 10.49 6.52
CA GLY A 704 -27.73 10.02 5.25
C GLY A 704 -27.25 8.62 4.83
N LEU A 705 -26.18 8.11 5.44
CA LEU A 705 -25.70 6.73 5.27
C LEU A 705 -26.35 5.79 6.31
N SER A 706 -26.65 6.28 7.53
CA SER A 706 -27.30 5.46 8.56
C SER A 706 -28.73 5.06 8.20
N THR A 707 -29.50 5.98 7.61
CA THR A 707 -30.88 5.69 7.16
C THR A 707 -30.93 4.55 6.14
N ILE A 708 -30.04 4.61 5.13
CA ILE A 708 -29.90 3.59 4.09
C ILE A 708 -29.34 2.28 4.64
N THR A 709 -28.38 2.34 5.58
CA THR A 709 -27.87 1.16 6.29
C THR A 709 -28.99 0.46 7.05
N GLU A 710 -29.84 1.20 7.78
CA GLU A 710 -30.98 0.64 8.51
C GLU A 710 -32.05 0.04 7.57
N GLN A 711 -32.33 0.68 6.42
CA GLN A 711 -33.26 0.18 5.40
C GLN A 711 -32.81 -1.15 4.79
N TYR A 712 -31.61 -1.20 4.19
CA TYR A 712 -31.10 -2.43 3.57
C TYR A 712 -30.86 -3.55 4.60
N LEU A 713 -30.48 -3.20 5.85
CA LEU A 713 -30.30 -4.21 6.90
C LEU A 713 -31.63 -4.89 7.27
N GLN A 714 -32.73 -4.14 7.29
CA GLN A 714 -34.07 -4.70 7.46
C GLN A 714 -34.45 -5.63 6.29
N GLN A 715 -34.28 -5.19 5.03
CA GLN A 715 -34.56 -6.00 3.85
C GLN A 715 -33.75 -7.32 3.83
N VAL A 716 -32.42 -7.24 4.00
CA VAL A 716 -31.54 -8.41 4.04
C VAL A 716 -31.85 -9.32 5.23
N SER A 717 -32.32 -8.77 6.37
CA SER A 717 -32.75 -9.59 7.52
C SER A 717 -34.03 -10.39 7.25
N LYS A 718 -34.97 -9.87 6.45
CA LYS A 718 -36.19 -10.60 6.03
C LYS A 718 -35.84 -11.76 5.10
N ILE A 719 -34.98 -11.52 4.11
CA ILE A 719 -34.55 -12.53 3.12
C ILE A 719 -33.70 -13.65 3.78
N GLY A 720 -32.92 -13.30 4.80
CA GLY A 720 -31.99 -14.21 5.47
C GLY A 720 -32.61 -15.33 6.32
N VAL A 721 -33.94 -15.43 6.43
CA VAL A 721 -34.61 -16.47 7.22
C VAL A 721 -34.79 -17.79 6.44
N GLU A 722 -34.94 -17.71 5.11
CA GLU A 722 -35.22 -18.90 4.28
C GLU A 722 -33.98 -19.49 3.60
N THR A 723 -32.86 -18.76 3.56
CA THR A 723 -31.62 -19.15 2.86
C THR A 723 -30.56 -19.73 3.81
N SER A 724 -30.85 -20.90 4.39
CA SER A 724 -29.90 -21.71 5.18
C SER A 724 -28.81 -22.39 4.31
N GLY A 725 -28.19 -21.62 3.40
CA GLY A 725 -27.44 -22.15 2.25
C GLY A 725 -26.45 -21.16 1.62
N PHE A 726 -25.76 -20.35 2.43
CA PHE A 726 -24.56 -19.64 1.97
C PHE A 726 -23.40 -20.63 1.83
N ASP A 727 -23.29 -21.30 0.68
CA ASP A 727 -22.17 -22.20 0.34
C ASP A 727 -20.85 -21.42 0.25
N ALA A 728 -20.16 -21.29 1.38
CA ALA A 728 -19.07 -20.32 1.56
C ALA A 728 -17.85 -20.57 0.66
N SER A 729 -17.66 -21.82 0.20
CA SER A 729 -16.58 -22.23 -0.70
C SER A 729 -16.70 -21.69 -2.14
N ARG A 730 -17.90 -21.27 -2.57
CA ARG A 730 -18.17 -20.87 -3.96
C ARG A 730 -18.92 -19.55 -4.16
N ASN A 731 -19.41 -18.91 -3.09
CA ASN A 731 -20.16 -17.66 -3.23
C ASN A 731 -19.25 -16.51 -3.76
N PRO A 732 -19.52 -15.93 -4.95
CA PRO A 732 -18.69 -14.87 -5.53
C PRO A 732 -18.72 -13.57 -4.72
N ILE A 733 -19.80 -13.30 -3.97
CA ILE A 733 -19.93 -12.13 -3.10
C ILE A 733 -18.91 -12.20 -1.96
N LEU A 734 -18.68 -13.38 -1.37
CA LEU A 734 -17.64 -13.55 -0.34
C LEU A 734 -16.23 -13.34 -0.91
N ASN A 735 -15.98 -13.75 -2.16
CA ASN A 735 -14.72 -13.46 -2.84
C ASN A 735 -14.55 -11.98 -3.21
N MET A 736 -15.63 -11.25 -3.47
CA MET A 736 -15.61 -9.79 -3.60
C MET A 736 -15.28 -9.12 -2.26
N VAL A 737 -15.99 -9.49 -1.19
CA VAL A 737 -15.78 -8.95 0.17
C VAL A 737 -14.35 -9.23 0.64
N LYS A 738 -13.81 -10.42 0.37
CA LYS A 738 -12.40 -10.79 0.62
C LYS A 738 -11.42 -9.85 -0.12
N ARG A 739 -11.65 -9.56 -1.40
CA ARG A 739 -10.83 -8.61 -2.19
C ARG A 739 -10.92 -7.19 -1.64
N PHE A 740 -12.11 -6.74 -1.26
CA PHE A 740 -12.35 -5.45 -0.60
C PHE A 740 -11.66 -5.34 0.77
N LEU A 741 -11.75 -6.35 1.64
CA LEU A 741 -11.06 -6.38 2.94
C LEU A 741 -9.53 -6.38 2.78
N LEU A 742 -8.98 -7.09 1.79
CA LEU A 742 -7.56 -7.02 1.44
C LEU A 742 -7.13 -5.62 0.95
N SER A 743 -8.03 -4.85 0.32
CA SER A 743 -7.77 -3.45 -0.04
C SER A 743 -7.74 -2.53 1.19
N TRP A 744 -8.51 -2.86 2.24
CA TRP A 744 -8.50 -2.13 3.51
C TRP A 744 -7.28 -2.46 4.39
N GLN A 745 -6.87 -3.73 4.46
CA GLN A 745 -5.66 -4.14 5.18
C GLN A 745 -4.38 -3.44 4.65
N GLN A 746 -4.38 -3.04 3.37
CA GLN A 746 -3.30 -2.25 2.74
C GLN A 746 -3.30 -0.77 3.13
N LYS A 747 -4.40 -0.22 3.66
CA LYS A 747 -4.53 1.20 4.09
C LYS A 747 -4.07 1.43 5.55
N ARG A 748 -3.40 0.47 6.17
CA ARG A 748 -2.88 0.58 7.54
C ARG A 748 -1.77 1.64 7.63
N GLY A 749 -1.89 2.57 8.58
CA GLY A 749 -1.04 3.75 8.71
C GLY A 749 -1.50 4.98 7.91
N TYR A 750 -2.69 4.94 7.27
CA TYR A 750 -3.29 6.13 6.69
C TYR A 750 -4.06 6.91 7.78
N GLY A 751 -3.54 8.05 8.19
CA GLY A 751 -4.11 8.88 9.27
C GLY A 751 -5.49 9.50 9.01
N SER A 752 -6.14 9.16 7.89
CA SER A 752 -7.51 9.56 7.56
C SER A 752 -8.58 8.54 7.99
N ILE A 753 -8.19 7.46 8.67
CA ILE A 753 -9.10 6.42 9.16
C ILE A 753 -9.46 6.69 10.62
N THR A 754 -10.72 7.03 10.89
CA THR A 754 -11.27 7.10 12.26
C THR A 754 -11.33 5.71 12.88
N ASP A 755 -11.06 5.60 14.18
CA ASP A 755 -10.98 4.31 14.90
C ASP A 755 -10.09 3.24 14.24
N GLU A 756 -8.93 3.61 13.66
CA GLU A 756 -8.08 2.71 12.85
C GLU A 756 -7.89 1.31 13.48
N THR A 757 -7.66 1.24 14.79
CA THR A 757 -7.54 -0.04 15.52
C THR A 757 -8.80 -0.90 15.41
N PHE A 758 -9.97 -0.38 15.79
CA PHE A 758 -11.23 -1.12 15.75
C PHE A 758 -11.68 -1.44 14.32
N VAL A 759 -11.47 -0.52 13.37
CA VAL A 759 -11.75 -0.76 11.94
C VAL A 759 -10.87 -1.90 11.43
N LEU A 760 -9.55 -1.80 11.58
CA LEU A 760 -8.63 -2.77 10.98
C LEU A 760 -8.62 -4.11 11.71
N ASP A 761 -8.77 -4.15 13.03
CA ASP A 761 -8.94 -5.41 13.77
C ASP A 761 -10.23 -6.14 13.36
N SER A 762 -11.33 -5.41 13.09
CA SER A 762 -12.54 -5.98 12.49
C SER A 762 -12.25 -6.57 11.10
N THR A 763 -11.46 -5.88 10.26
CA THR A 763 -11.11 -6.41 8.92
C THR A 763 -10.18 -7.61 8.97
N ASP A 764 -9.17 -7.60 9.83
CA ASP A 764 -8.20 -8.69 9.98
C ASP A 764 -8.93 -9.95 10.51
N ALA A 765 -9.80 -9.78 11.53
CA ALA A 765 -10.60 -10.86 12.08
C ALA A 765 -11.62 -11.41 11.08
N ALA A 766 -12.34 -10.57 10.35
CA ALA A 766 -13.27 -10.99 9.31
C ALA A 766 -12.58 -11.68 8.12
N LEU A 767 -11.38 -11.22 7.73
CA LEU A 767 -10.56 -11.86 6.70
C LEU A 767 -10.09 -13.26 7.13
N LEU A 768 -9.70 -13.42 8.40
CA LEU A 768 -9.34 -14.72 8.97
C LEU A 768 -10.55 -15.65 9.08
N HIS A 769 -11.69 -15.17 9.59
CA HIS A 769 -12.92 -15.95 9.71
C HIS A 769 -13.41 -16.41 8.33
N LEU A 770 -13.48 -15.52 7.34
CA LEU A 770 -13.88 -15.86 5.97
C LEU A 770 -12.93 -16.88 5.32
N THR A 771 -11.61 -16.76 5.52
CA THR A 771 -10.65 -17.73 4.95
C THR A 771 -10.65 -19.08 5.66
N LEU A 772 -10.91 -19.11 6.98
CA LEU A 772 -11.11 -20.35 7.73
C LEU A 772 -12.41 -21.06 7.32
N GLU A 773 -13.50 -20.32 7.12
CA GLU A 773 -14.77 -20.86 6.64
C GLU A 773 -14.62 -21.42 5.22
N GLN A 774 -14.03 -20.65 4.29
CA GLN A 774 -13.72 -21.13 2.93
C GLN A 774 -12.90 -22.43 2.93
N ASP A 775 -11.97 -22.58 3.87
CA ASP A 775 -11.13 -23.77 4.00
C ASP A 775 -11.78 -24.91 4.82
N ALA A 776 -12.81 -24.64 5.62
CA ALA A 776 -13.57 -25.66 6.34
C ALA A 776 -14.40 -26.54 5.38
N TYR A 777 -14.96 -25.95 4.33
CA TYR A 777 -15.75 -26.63 3.30
C TYR A 777 -14.93 -27.47 2.29
N LEU A 778 -13.58 -27.36 2.29
CA LEU A 778 -12.72 -28.12 1.37
C LEU A 778 -12.42 -29.53 1.89
N THR A 779 -12.41 -30.53 1.00
CA THR A 779 -11.85 -31.85 1.32
C THR A 779 -10.32 -31.78 1.45
N PRO A 780 -9.64 -32.72 2.15
CA PRO A 780 -8.18 -32.68 2.32
C PRO A 780 -7.40 -32.61 0.99
N ASP A 781 -7.84 -33.36 -0.03
CA ASP A 781 -7.19 -33.37 -1.35
C ASP A 781 -7.39 -32.03 -2.09
N GLN A 782 -8.59 -31.44 -1.99
CA GLN A 782 -8.88 -30.14 -2.58
C GLN A 782 -8.13 -29.01 -1.87
N ARG A 783 -8.00 -29.09 -0.54
CA ARG A 783 -7.22 -28.15 0.28
C ARG A 783 -5.75 -28.13 -0.12
N ALA A 784 -5.17 -29.30 -0.40
CA ALA A 784 -3.78 -29.42 -0.86
C ALA A 784 -3.55 -28.76 -2.24
N ALA A 785 -4.56 -28.76 -3.13
CA ALA A 785 -4.51 -28.08 -4.43
C ALA A 785 -4.94 -26.60 -4.39
N SER A 786 -5.61 -26.15 -3.33
CA SER A 786 -6.20 -24.81 -3.23
C SER A 786 -5.16 -23.70 -2.99
N PRO A 787 -5.36 -22.49 -3.56
CA PRO A 787 -4.57 -21.32 -3.19
C PRO A 787 -4.86 -20.86 -1.75
N THR A 788 -6.05 -21.17 -1.22
CA THR A 788 -6.56 -20.81 0.12
C THR A 788 -5.59 -21.20 1.23
N ARG A 789 -4.98 -22.40 1.17
CA ARG A 789 -3.94 -22.81 2.12
C ARG A 789 -2.75 -21.84 2.10
N SER A 790 -2.29 -21.41 0.92
CA SER A 790 -1.18 -20.46 0.79
C SER A 790 -1.55 -19.05 1.29
N GLU A 791 -2.80 -18.64 1.11
CA GLU A 791 -3.33 -17.35 1.55
C GLU A 791 -3.45 -17.29 3.08
N LEU A 792 -4.09 -18.27 3.70
CA LEU A 792 -4.21 -18.39 5.16
C LEU A 792 -2.84 -18.41 5.85
N ASN A 793 -1.88 -19.15 5.30
CA ASN A 793 -0.52 -19.18 5.82
C ASN A 793 0.18 -17.80 5.67
N LYS A 794 0.04 -17.09 4.54
CA LYS A 794 0.60 -15.73 4.35
C LYS A 794 -0.04 -14.69 5.29
N LEU A 795 -1.36 -14.79 5.48
CA LEU A 795 -2.17 -13.92 6.35
C LEU A 795 -1.71 -14.05 7.81
N VAL A 796 -1.49 -15.28 8.28
CA VAL A 796 -1.05 -15.56 9.66
C VAL A 796 0.44 -15.27 9.89
N ASP A 797 1.30 -15.53 8.91
CA ASP A 797 2.72 -15.15 8.98
C ASP A 797 2.92 -13.63 9.13
N ASN A 798 2.00 -12.82 8.56
CA ASN A 798 2.04 -11.36 8.57
C ASN A 798 0.94 -10.73 9.45
N TRP A 799 0.43 -11.46 10.44
CA TRP A 799 -0.71 -11.02 11.27
C TRP A 799 -0.43 -9.72 12.03
N LYS A 800 -1.36 -8.76 11.93
CA LYS A 800 -1.28 -7.44 12.59
C LYS A 800 -2.52 -7.08 13.43
N GLY A 801 -3.60 -7.86 13.34
CA GLY A 801 -4.85 -7.59 14.05
C GLY A 801 -4.85 -8.07 15.50
N ASN A 802 -6.00 -7.96 16.16
CA ASN A 802 -6.25 -8.51 17.50
C ASN A 802 -5.81 -9.99 17.60
N PHE A 803 -4.79 -10.26 18.42
CA PHE A 803 -4.15 -11.56 18.53
C PHE A 803 -5.05 -12.62 19.21
N ASP A 804 -5.72 -12.25 20.30
CA ASP A 804 -6.54 -13.19 21.08
C ASP A 804 -7.78 -13.64 20.29
N ARG A 805 -8.36 -12.75 19.47
CA ARG A 805 -9.44 -13.11 18.54
C ARG A 805 -8.97 -14.12 17.50
N ALA A 806 -7.76 -13.94 16.94
CA ALA A 806 -7.18 -14.89 16.00
C ALA A 806 -6.88 -16.27 16.62
N VAL A 807 -6.41 -16.31 17.87
CA VAL A 807 -6.25 -17.56 18.62
C VAL A 807 -7.60 -18.25 18.81
N MET A 808 -8.64 -17.54 19.27
CA MET A 808 -9.98 -18.11 19.45
C MET A 808 -10.57 -18.67 18.14
N LEU A 809 -10.42 -17.96 17.02
CA LEU A 809 -10.88 -18.44 15.71
C LEU A 809 -10.12 -19.72 15.29
N LEU A 810 -8.79 -19.72 15.39
CA LEU A 810 -7.97 -20.87 15.00
C LEU A 810 -8.20 -22.11 15.89
N GLU A 811 -8.48 -21.94 17.17
CA GLU A 811 -8.87 -23.05 18.06
C GLU A 811 -10.30 -23.54 17.76
N THR A 812 -11.25 -22.64 17.49
CA THR A 812 -12.63 -22.99 17.11
C THR A 812 -12.68 -23.84 15.83
N TYR A 813 -11.92 -23.44 14.80
CA TYR A 813 -11.76 -24.19 13.54
C TYR A 813 -10.74 -25.35 13.62
N LYS A 814 -10.18 -25.64 14.81
CA LYS A 814 -9.19 -26.70 15.07
C LYS A 814 -7.99 -26.69 14.11
N ARG A 815 -7.46 -25.50 13.77
CA ARG A 815 -6.29 -25.33 12.90
C ARG A 815 -5.03 -25.11 13.72
N LEU A 816 -4.69 -26.13 14.50
CA LEU A 816 -3.55 -26.16 15.42
C LEU A 816 -2.21 -25.91 14.72
N TYR A 817 -2.03 -26.42 13.50
CA TYR A 817 -0.80 -26.14 12.75
C TYR A 817 -0.69 -24.67 12.34
N VAL A 818 -1.77 -24.06 11.86
CA VAL A 818 -1.81 -22.63 11.51
C VAL A 818 -1.64 -21.76 12.77
N LEU A 819 -2.27 -22.14 13.88
CA LEU A 819 -2.07 -21.52 15.20
C LEU A 819 -0.60 -21.57 15.66
N SER A 820 0.12 -22.66 15.38
CA SER A 820 1.56 -22.73 15.67
C SER A 820 2.39 -21.71 14.88
N ARG A 821 1.96 -21.34 13.67
CA ARG A 821 2.58 -20.26 12.87
C ARG A 821 2.27 -18.87 13.44
N LEU A 822 1.04 -18.65 13.92
CA LEU A 822 0.65 -17.41 14.60
C LEU A 822 1.51 -17.18 15.87
N TYR A 823 1.74 -18.23 16.65
CA TYR A 823 2.69 -18.17 17.77
C TYR A 823 4.14 -17.99 17.30
N GLN A 824 4.52 -18.50 16.14
CA GLN A 824 5.88 -18.37 15.60
C GLN A 824 6.18 -16.95 15.08
N SER A 825 5.24 -16.27 14.41
CA SER A 825 5.43 -14.87 13.96
C SER A 825 5.59 -13.92 15.15
N GLN A 826 4.80 -14.12 16.21
CA GLN A 826 4.93 -13.41 17.50
C GLN A 826 6.06 -13.94 18.41
N LYS A 827 6.92 -14.87 17.93
CA LYS A 827 8.08 -15.43 18.65
C LYS A 827 7.75 -16.12 19.99
N MET A 828 6.50 -16.53 20.22
CA MET A 828 6.02 -17.19 21.43
C MET A 828 6.41 -18.68 21.49
N SER A 829 7.72 -18.98 21.52
CA SER A 829 8.24 -20.35 21.33
C SER A 829 7.65 -21.41 22.28
N ARG A 830 7.32 -21.07 23.52
CA ARG A 830 6.63 -21.99 24.47
C ARG A 830 5.26 -22.43 23.94
N ASN A 831 4.50 -21.52 23.33
CA ASN A 831 3.17 -21.82 22.79
C ASN A 831 3.25 -22.60 21.47
N VAL A 832 4.24 -22.30 20.61
CA VAL A 832 4.53 -23.11 19.40
C VAL A 832 4.77 -24.57 19.79
N LEU A 833 5.69 -24.80 20.73
CA LEU A 833 6.06 -26.15 21.19
C LEU A 833 4.90 -26.87 21.90
N LYS A 834 4.10 -26.16 22.72
CA LYS A 834 2.88 -26.72 23.34
C LYS A 834 1.84 -27.14 22.31
N THR A 835 1.62 -26.35 21.26
CA THR A 835 0.67 -26.67 20.18
C THR A 835 1.15 -27.82 19.31
N TRP A 836 2.46 -27.93 19.06
CA TRP A 836 3.04 -29.11 18.39
C TRP A 836 2.96 -30.38 19.25
N ARG A 837 3.15 -30.28 20.57
CA ARG A 837 2.91 -31.40 21.51
C ARG A 837 1.45 -31.88 21.40
N ARG A 838 0.46 -30.96 21.46
CA ARG A 838 -0.98 -31.27 21.25
C ARG A 838 -1.25 -32.07 19.95
N ILE A 839 -0.66 -31.66 18.82
CA ILE A 839 -0.83 -32.36 17.53
C ILE A 839 -0.22 -33.77 17.56
N VAL A 840 0.97 -33.94 18.15
CA VAL A 840 1.68 -35.23 18.21
C VAL A 840 1.07 -36.20 19.24
N ASP A 841 0.44 -35.66 20.28
CA ASP A 841 -0.35 -36.40 21.27
C ASP A 841 -1.74 -36.83 20.74
N GLY A 842 -2.12 -36.37 19.54
CA GLY A 842 -3.29 -36.86 18.80
C GLY A 842 -4.48 -35.90 18.69
N GLU A 843 -4.34 -34.62 19.05
CA GLU A 843 -5.40 -33.64 18.86
C GLU A 843 -5.63 -33.35 17.36
N THR A 844 -6.89 -33.35 16.93
CA THR A 844 -7.28 -33.30 15.51
C THR A 844 -7.03 -31.92 14.89
N ASP A 845 -5.90 -31.75 14.19
CA ASP A 845 -5.75 -30.63 13.25
C ASP A 845 -6.63 -30.85 12.01
N ALA A 846 -7.63 -30.00 11.82
CA ALA A 846 -8.59 -30.14 10.73
C ALA A 846 -8.01 -29.77 9.34
N GLY A 847 -6.80 -29.20 9.29
CA GLY A 847 -6.08 -28.91 8.05
C GLY A 847 -5.41 -30.15 7.46
N GLY A 848 -4.87 -31.03 8.31
CA GLY A 848 -4.04 -32.17 7.89
C GLY A 848 -2.70 -31.73 7.29
N GLU A 849 -2.24 -30.52 7.63
CA GLU A 849 -1.15 -29.84 6.92
C GLU A 849 0.21 -30.55 7.02
N VAL A 850 0.44 -31.27 8.13
CA VAL A 850 1.68 -31.98 8.49
C VAL A 850 1.31 -33.20 9.34
N SER A 851 1.93 -34.37 9.10
CA SER A 851 1.78 -35.56 9.95
C SER A 851 2.58 -35.44 11.25
N ALA A 852 2.28 -36.25 12.27
CA ALA A 852 2.99 -36.22 13.56
C ALA A 852 4.53 -36.30 13.41
N ASN A 853 5.04 -37.24 12.58
CA ASN A 853 6.47 -37.37 12.27
C ASN A 853 7.04 -36.12 11.56
N GLY A 854 6.22 -35.44 10.76
CA GLY A 854 6.59 -34.17 10.13
C GLY A 854 6.70 -33.04 11.16
N VAL A 855 5.80 -33.00 12.15
CA VAL A 855 5.83 -32.05 13.28
C VAL A 855 7.04 -32.32 14.18
N GLU A 856 7.36 -33.58 14.50
CA GLU A 856 8.62 -33.96 15.20
C GLU A 856 9.86 -33.44 14.45
N THR A 857 9.89 -33.58 13.13
CA THR A 857 10.98 -33.11 12.25
C THR A 857 11.04 -31.58 12.15
N GLN A 858 9.92 -30.87 12.30
CA GLN A 858 9.88 -29.41 12.43
C GLN A 858 10.32 -28.95 13.82
N MET A 859 9.93 -29.67 14.87
CA MET A 859 10.27 -29.39 16.26
C MET A 859 11.80 -29.41 16.45
N ARG A 860 12.51 -30.44 15.98
CA ARG A 860 14.00 -30.45 15.98
C ARG A 860 14.59 -29.22 15.26
N ARG A 861 14.03 -28.83 14.09
CA ARG A 861 14.50 -27.66 13.31
C ARG A 861 14.17 -26.31 13.95
N TYR A 862 13.27 -26.26 14.93
CA TYR A 862 12.91 -25.07 15.69
C TYR A 862 13.70 -24.98 17.02
N LEU A 863 13.85 -26.09 17.74
CA LEU A 863 14.61 -26.18 19.00
C LEU A 863 16.07 -25.71 18.81
N VAL A 864 16.73 -26.14 17.73
CA VAL A 864 18.09 -25.68 17.34
C VAL A 864 18.20 -24.14 17.23
N LYS A 865 17.10 -23.44 16.93
CA LYS A 865 17.04 -21.97 16.75
C LYS A 865 16.60 -21.19 18.00
N ILE A 866 16.09 -21.87 19.03
CA ILE A 866 15.65 -21.27 20.30
C ILE A 866 16.88 -20.88 21.14
N LYS A 867 16.72 -19.83 21.96
CA LYS A 867 17.75 -19.38 22.95
C LYS A 867 17.41 -19.73 24.40
N ASP A 868 16.17 -20.10 24.67
CA ASP A 868 15.69 -20.48 26.01
C ASP A 868 16.14 -21.91 26.33
N VAL A 869 16.98 -22.04 27.35
CA VAL A 869 17.57 -23.31 27.78
C VAL A 869 16.49 -24.26 28.31
N GLN A 870 15.55 -23.75 29.12
CA GLN A 870 14.52 -24.59 29.76
C GLN A 870 13.57 -25.20 28.74
N LEU A 871 13.25 -24.49 27.66
CA LEU A 871 12.44 -25.04 26.56
C LEU A 871 13.20 -26.10 25.75
N VAL A 872 14.52 -25.95 25.57
CA VAL A 872 15.35 -26.97 24.90
C VAL A 872 15.50 -28.22 25.76
N GLU A 873 15.63 -28.08 27.08
CA GLU A 873 15.62 -29.19 28.03
C GLU A 873 14.27 -29.92 28.05
N GLU A 874 13.16 -29.20 28.26
CA GLU A 874 11.81 -29.78 28.39
C GLU A 874 11.36 -30.49 27.10
N TYR A 875 11.47 -29.82 25.95
CA TYR A 875 10.98 -30.37 24.69
C TYR A 875 12.01 -31.23 23.95
N GLY A 876 13.32 -31.02 24.18
CA GLY A 876 14.37 -31.90 23.68
C GLY A 876 14.38 -33.26 24.37
N SER A 877 14.22 -33.31 25.70
CA SER A 877 14.08 -34.59 26.42
C SER A 877 12.78 -35.31 26.09
N TRP A 878 11.65 -34.59 25.97
CA TRP A 878 10.38 -35.15 25.49
C TRP A 878 10.50 -35.73 24.06
N LEU A 879 11.15 -35.01 23.14
CA LEU A 879 11.36 -35.50 21.77
C LEU A 879 12.28 -36.73 21.76
N ALA A 880 13.35 -36.74 22.56
CA ALA A 880 14.25 -37.88 22.69
C ALA A 880 13.57 -39.13 23.27
N GLY A 881 12.70 -38.97 24.27
CA GLY A 881 11.94 -40.07 24.86
C GLY A 881 10.98 -40.76 23.87
N ARG A 882 10.45 -40.01 22.90
CA ARG A 882 9.56 -40.53 21.85
C ARG A 882 10.30 -40.99 20.58
N ASN A 883 11.31 -40.24 20.16
CA ASN A 883 12.06 -40.44 18.93
C ASN A 883 13.56 -40.11 19.18
N PRO A 884 14.35 -41.09 19.66
CA PRO A 884 15.73 -40.87 20.10
C PRO A 884 16.61 -40.21 19.03
N GLU A 885 16.53 -40.67 17.78
CA GLU A 885 17.36 -40.15 16.68
C GLU A 885 17.15 -38.64 16.44
N LEU A 886 15.90 -38.17 16.44
CA LEU A 886 15.58 -36.75 16.26
C LEU A 886 15.86 -35.92 17.52
N GLY A 887 15.60 -36.48 18.72
CA GLY A 887 15.88 -35.78 19.97
C GLY A 887 17.38 -35.54 20.20
N ILE A 888 18.22 -36.54 19.91
CA ILE A 888 19.68 -36.43 20.03
C ILE A 888 20.25 -35.40 19.06
N GLN A 889 19.69 -35.28 17.85
CA GLN A 889 20.05 -34.22 16.91
C GLN A 889 19.72 -32.79 17.39
N VAL A 890 18.99 -32.60 18.49
CA VAL A 890 18.84 -31.29 19.14
C VAL A 890 20.09 -30.94 19.97
N PHE A 891 20.61 -31.91 20.72
CA PHE A 891 21.76 -31.73 21.62
C PHE A 891 23.13 -31.92 20.94
N ALA A 892 23.18 -32.70 19.86
CA ALA A 892 24.41 -33.04 19.13
C ALA A 892 24.86 -31.98 18.09
N ASP A 893 23.91 -31.20 17.57
CA ASP A 893 24.10 -30.31 16.43
C ASP A 893 24.91 -29.06 16.82
N ASN A 894 26.04 -28.86 16.14
CA ASN A 894 26.92 -27.70 16.36
C ASN A 894 26.22 -26.35 16.05
N ALA A 895 25.15 -26.35 15.25
CA ALA A 895 24.35 -25.16 14.93
C ALA A 895 23.31 -24.79 16.01
N SER A 896 23.19 -25.60 17.07
CA SER A 896 22.38 -25.27 18.25
C SER A 896 22.85 -23.95 18.90
N ARG A 897 21.89 -23.11 19.27
CA ARG A 897 22.13 -21.85 20.00
C ARG A 897 22.25 -22.04 21.50
N VAL A 898 21.60 -23.07 22.04
CA VAL A 898 21.80 -23.56 23.41
C VAL A 898 22.74 -24.75 23.31
N ARG A 899 23.90 -24.67 23.98
CA ARG A 899 24.85 -25.78 24.12
C ARG A 899 24.91 -26.14 25.59
N LEU A 900 24.35 -27.29 25.94
CA LEU A 900 24.47 -27.91 27.26
C LEU A 900 25.79 -28.71 27.32
N GLU A 901 26.37 -28.89 28.51
CA GLU A 901 27.51 -29.78 28.65
C GLU A 901 27.06 -31.25 28.53
N PRO A 902 27.88 -32.16 27.94
CA PRO A 902 27.45 -33.54 27.72
C PRO A 902 27.09 -34.28 29.02
N ALA A 903 27.71 -33.93 30.15
CA ALA A 903 27.38 -34.46 31.47
C ALA A 903 25.95 -34.11 31.90
N ASP A 904 25.54 -32.84 31.75
CA ASP A 904 24.18 -32.38 32.06
C ASP A 904 23.14 -33.05 31.16
N VAL A 905 23.46 -33.21 29.86
CA VAL A 905 22.58 -33.91 28.93
C VAL A 905 22.45 -35.40 29.28
N VAL A 906 23.54 -36.07 29.66
CA VAL A 906 23.50 -37.46 30.15
C VAL A 906 22.64 -37.57 31.42
N ALA A 907 22.75 -36.63 32.36
CA ALA A 907 21.91 -36.61 33.56
C ALA A 907 20.42 -36.39 33.23
N LEU A 908 20.11 -35.40 32.38
CA LEU A 908 18.74 -35.08 31.94
C LEU A 908 18.08 -36.23 31.17
N LEU A 909 18.83 -36.91 30.30
CA LEU A 909 18.33 -38.09 29.59
C LEU A 909 18.18 -39.30 30.52
N LYS A 910 19.10 -39.52 31.47
CA LYS A 910 18.96 -40.56 32.51
C LYS A 910 17.72 -40.33 33.39
N GLU A 911 17.31 -39.08 33.64
CA GLU A 911 16.05 -38.75 34.35
C GLU A 911 14.80 -38.94 33.46
N ARG A 912 14.80 -38.42 32.23
CA ARG A 912 13.55 -38.17 31.46
C ARG A 912 13.36 -39.01 30.19
N ALA A 913 14.42 -39.59 29.65
CA ALA A 913 14.42 -40.31 28.38
C ALA A 913 15.49 -41.42 28.36
N PRO A 914 15.37 -42.45 29.23
CA PRO A 914 16.42 -43.46 29.42
C PRO A 914 16.74 -44.24 28.13
N ASN A 915 15.74 -44.44 27.27
CA ASN A 915 15.89 -45.04 25.94
C ASN A 915 16.77 -44.24 24.97
N ALA A 916 16.94 -42.93 25.18
CA ALA A 916 17.82 -42.09 24.38
C ALA A 916 19.25 -41.97 24.96
N VAL A 917 19.49 -42.40 26.20
CA VAL A 917 20.82 -42.34 26.84
C VAL A 917 21.84 -43.15 26.05
N GLN A 918 21.48 -44.38 25.64
CA GLN A 918 22.34 -45.24 24.83
C GLN A 918 22.82 -44.53 23.55
N VAL A 919 21.87 -44.06 22.73
CA VAL A 919 22.16 -43.48 21.42
C VAL A 919 22.89 -42.12 21.56
N TYR A 920 22.70 -41.40 22.67
CA TYR A 920 23.47 -40.20 22.97
C TYR A 920 24.92 -40.53 23.33
N LEU A 921 25.14 -41.53 24.20
CA LEU A 921 26.47 -42.03 24.56
C LEU A 921 27.21 -42.61 23.33
N GLU A 922 26.53 -43.37 22.47
CA GLU A 922 27.06 -43.81 21.18
C GLU A 922 27.55 -42.64 20.32
N HIS A 923 26.77 -41.57 20.22
CA HIS A 923 27.18 -40.36 19.49
C HIS A 923 28.37 -39.63 20.15
N LEU A 924 28.43 -39.55 21.48
CA LEU A 924 29.58 -38.96 22.18
C LEU A 924 30.86 -39.78 21.95
N VAL A 925 30.78 -41.10 22.04
CA VAL A 925 31.94 -42.00 21.91
C VAL A 925 32.39 -42.15 20.45
N PHE A 926 31.47 -42.39 19.51
CA PHE A 926 31.83 -42.70 18.12
C PHE A 926 31.90 -41.48 17.19
N ALA A 927 31.08 -40.44 17.39
CA ALA A 927 31.01 -39.29 16.48
C ALA A 927 31.72 -38.02 17.02
N LYS A 928 31.89 -37.91 18.35
CA LYS A 928 32.67 -36.83 19.00
C LYS A 928 34.02 -37.31 19.57
N ASN A 929 34.29 -38.62 19.59
CA ASN A 929 35.51 -39.23 20.14
C ASN A 929 35.76 -38.92 21.63
N TYR A 930 34.70 -38.69 22.43
CA TYR A 930 34.80 -38.42 23.86
C TYR A 930 34.93 -39.74 24.65
N THR A 931 36.14 -40.28 24.70
CA THR A 931 36.48 -41.54 25.42
C THR A 931 36.09 -41.55 26.90
N GLN A 932 35.94 -40.37 27.53
CA GLN A 932 35.45 -40.20 28.91
C GLN A 932 34.11 -40.92 29.17
N TYR A 933 33.23 -41.00 28.17
CA TYR A 933 31.91 -41.61 28.28
C TYR A 933 31.90 -43.10 27.87
N ALA A 934 33.06 -43.70 27.61
CA ALA A 934 33.16 -45.09 27.20
C ALA A 934 32.89 -46.07 28.34
N ASP A 935 33.34 -45.80 29.56
CA ASP A 935 32.96 -46.61 30.75
C ASP A 935 31.43 -46.57 30.99
N ASP A 936 30.79 -45.41 30.79
CA ASP A 936 29.34 -45.21 30.91
C ASP A 936 28.58 -46.03 29.83
N LEU A 937 29.06 -46.01 28.58
CA LEU A 937 28.50 -46.77 27.46
C LEU A 937 28.73 -48.28 27.58
N ILE A 938 29.92 -48.70 28.03
CA ILE A 938 30.26 -50.10 28.31
C ILE A 938 29.39 -50.62 29.45
N SER A 939 29.21 -49.85 30.54
CA SER A 939 28.26 -50.19 31.61
C SER A 939 26.87 -50.38 31.03
N TYR A 940 26.33 -49.42 30.27
CA TYR A 940 24.97 -49.54 29.72
C TYR A 940 24.76 -50.82 28.89
N TYR A 941 25.68 -51.14 27.97
CA TYR A 941 25.59 -52.37 27.17
C TYR A 941 25.74 -53.63 28.02
N LEU A 942 26.68 -53.63 28.96
CA LEU A 942 26.92 -54.75 29.87
C LEU A 942 25.71 -54.99 30.77
N ASP A 943 25.14 -53.94 31.37
CA ASP A 943 23.95 -54.01 32.22
C ASP A 943 22.72 -54.49 31.42
N THR A 944 22.60 -54.07 30.15
CA THR A 944 21.59 -54.57 29.20
C THR A 944 21.76 -56.07 28.90
N VAL A 945 22.99 -56.54 28.66
CA VAL A 945 23.26 -57.95 28.37
C VAL A 945 23.10 -58.81 29.62
N LEU A 946 23.70 -58.43 30.75
CA LEU A 946 23.62 -59.19 32.00
C LEU A 946 22.18 -59.30 32.51
N SER A 947 21.40 -58.22 32.46
CA SER A 947 19.97 -58.28 32.83
C SER A 947 19.17 -59.30 32.01
N VAL A 948 19.50 -59.49 30.73
CA VAL A 948 18.89 -60.52 29.88
C VAL A 948 19.41 -61.93 30.22
N LEU A 949 20.69 -62.11 30.55
CA LEU A 949 21.25 -63.42 30.92
C LEU A 949 20.82 -63.89 32.32
N GLU A 950 20.63 -62.95 33.26
CA GLU A 950 20.04 -63.21 34.57
C GLU A 950 18.56 -63.63 34.45
N SER A 951 17.77 -62.89 33.66
CA SER A 951 16.32 -63.10 33.56
C SER A 951 15.90 -64.21 32.59
N SER A 952 16.67 -64.48 31.53
CA SER A 952 16.33 -65.46 30.49
C SER A 952 17.30 -66.65 30.45
N PRO A 953 16.86 -67.87 30.81
CA PRO A 953 17.63 -69.09 30.54
C PRO A 953 17.69 -69.41 29.04
N GLU A 954 16.72 -68.92 28.25
CA GLU A 954 16.65 -69.11 26.79
C GLU A 954 17.75 -68.30 26.09
N ALA A 955 18.06 -67.09 26.57
CA ALA A 955 19.20 -66.31 26.08
C ALA A 955 20.54 -67.00 26.34
N ARG A 956 20.71 -67.65 27.51
CA ARG A 956 21.91 -68.43 27.83
C ARG A 956 22.02 -69.72 27.02
N ALA A 957 20.90 -70.37 26.69
CA ALA A 957 20.88 -71.47 25.71
C ALA A 957 21.31 -70.96 24.32
N SER A 958 20.77 -69.83 23.86
CA SER A 958 21.15 -69.20 22.57
C SER A 958 22.65 -68.86 22.50
N LEU A 959 23.27 -68.41 23.60
CA LEU A 959 24.73 -68.24 23.68
C LEU A 959 25.47 -69.59 23.50
N ALA A 960 25.10 -70.61 24.27
CA ALA A 960 25.71 -71.94 24.19
C ALA A 960 25.57 -72.57 22.80
N ASP A 961 24.41 -72.42 22.16
CA ASP A 961 24.14 -72.88 20.80
C ASP A 961 24.99 -72.13 19.75
N SER A 962 25.25 -70.84 19.96
CA SER A 962 26.16 -70.08 19.09
C SER A 962 27.60 -70.62 19.16
N TYR A 963 28.07 -71.01 20.34
CA TYR A 963 29.41 -71.59 20.51
C TYR A 963 29.48 -73.03 20.01
N SER A 964 28.46 -73.87 20.24
CA SER A 964 28.44 -75.25 19.74
C SER A 964 28.41 -75.28 18.21
N THR A 965 27.61 -74.41 17.58
CA THR A 965 27.56 -74.22 16.13
C THR A 965 28.91 -73.76 15.57
N TYR A 966 29.57 -72.80 16.25
CA TYR A 966 30.88 -72.30 15.83
C TYR A 966 32.02 -73.32 16.00
N ARG A 967 32.01 -74.09 17.10
CA ARG A 967 32.93 -75.22 17.32
C ARG A 967 32.83 -76.24 16.18
N ALA A 968 31.60 -76.54 15.74
CA ALA A 968 31.32 -77.52 14.68
C ALA A 968 31.68 -77.09 13.23
N LEU A 969 32.09 -75.83 13.00
CA LEU A 969 32.61 -75.39 11.70
C LEU A 969 33.95 -76.10 11.37
N ARG A 970 34.20 -76.32 10.08
CA ARG A 970 35.49 -76.84 9.59
C ARG A 970 36.45 -75.69 9.27
N ALA A 971 37.75 -75.95 9.39
CA ALA A 971 38.79 -74.99 9.03
C ALA A 971 38.84 -74.72 7.51
N PRO A 972 39.25 -73.51 7.07
CA PRO A 972 39.61 -72.35 7.89
C PRO A 972 38.37 -71.65 8.46
N LYS A 973 38.37 -71.38 9.78
CA LYS A 973 37.24 -70.70 10.43
C LYS A 973 37.31 -69.18 10.21
N PRO A 974 36.17 -68.48 10.00
CA PRO A 974 36.10 -67.05 10.27
C PRO A 974 36.26 -66.82 11.77
N THR A 975 36.72 -65.63 12.20
CA THR A 975 36.75 -65.29 13.63
C THR A 975 35.33 -65.30 14.22
N TYR A 976 35.18 -65.68 15.50
CA TYR A 976 33.87 -65.77 16.16
C TYR A 976 33.07 -64.45 16.08
N PHE A 977 33.74 -63.29 16.14
CA PHE A 977 33.10 -61.99 15.91
C PHE A 977 32.44 -61.89 14.52
N ASN A 978 33.18 -62.18 13.44
CA ASN A 978 32.65 -62.15 12.09
C ASN A 978 31.49 -63.16 11.94
N PHE A 979 31.64 -64.36 12.50
CA PHE A 979 30.58 -65.37 12.52
C PHE A 979 29.27 -64.84 13.17
N ILE A 980 29.33 -64.16 14.31
CA ILE A 980 28.15 -63.53 14.91
C ILE A 980 27.60 -62.42 14.01
N THR A 981 28.44 -61.57 13.39
CA THR A 981 27.94 -60.45 12.57
C THR A 981 27.03 -60.91 11.43
N GLU A 982 27.27 -62.11 10.89
CA GLU A 982 26.47 -62.71 9.82
C GLU A 982 25.30 -63.56 10.35
N ASN A 983 25.46 -64.24 11.49
CA ASN A 983 24.54 -65.29 11.96
C ASN A 983 23.77 -64.91 13.25
N ARG A 984 23.72 -63.62 13.62
CA ARG A 984 23.01 -63.12 14.82
C ARG A 984 21.49 -63.42 14.81
N PRO A 985 20.91 -63.83 15.95
CA PRO A 985 19.46 -63.78 16.17
C PRO A 985 18.87 -62.36 16.05
N ALA A 986 17.55 -62.28 15.90
CA ALA A 986 16.83 -61.01 15.68
C ALA A 986 16.68 -60.14 16.94
N GLU A 987 17.03 -60.65 18.12
CA GLU A 987 16.84 -59.99 19.41
C GLU A 987 17.78 -58.79 19.61
N SER A 988 17.29 -57.74 20.30
CA SER A 988 17.99 -56.46 20.46
C SER A 988 19.28 -56.55 21.31
N TRP A 989 19.30 -57.43 22.32
CA TRP A 989 20.46 -57.59 23.20
C TRP A 989 21.67 -58.21 22.48
N TRP A 990 21.46 -59.04 21.45
CA TRP A 990 22.56 -59.52 20.59
C TRP A 990 23.24 -58.37 19.84
N GLN A 991 22.52 -57.31 19.51
CA GLN A 991 23.08 -56.10 18.88
C GLN A 991 23.90 -55.30 19.91
N SER A 992 23.41 -55.21 21.15
CA SER A 992 24.13 -54.61 22.28
C SER A 992 25.41 -55.38 22.60
N ARG A 993 25.35 -56.72 22.62
CA ARG A 993 26.51 -57.61 22.80
C ARG A 993 27.56 -57.43 21.69
N LEU A 994 27.13 -57.31 20.44
CA LEU A 994 28.03 -57.09 19.30
C LEU A 994 28.72 -55.72 19.40
N ARG A 995 28.01 -54.66 19.83
CA ARG A 995 28.61 -53.35 20.12
C ARG A 995 29.55 -53.37 21.33
N LEU A 996 29.23 -54.14 22.37
CA LEU A 996 30.09 -54.37 23.53
C LEU A 996 31.40 -55.06 23.10
N LEU A 997 31.33 -56.18 22.37
CA LEU A 997 32.51 -56.85 21.81
C LEU A 997 33.36 -55.93 20.92
N GLN A 998 32.71 -55.08 20.10
CA GLN A 998 33.39 -54.10 19.27
C GLN A 998 34.15 -53.05 20.11
N LEU A 999 33.55 -52.55 21.20
CA LEU A 999 34.17 -51.59 22.12
C LEU A 999 35.30 -52.21 22.94
N LEU A 1000 35.08 -53.40 23.51
CA LEU A 1000 36.07 -54.11 24.33
C LEU A 1000 37.30 -54.51 23.51
N GLY A 1001 37.09 -55.05 22.31
CA GLY A 1001 38.16 -55.51 21.41
C GLY A 1001 38.82 -54.40 20.58
N GLY A 1002 38.25 -53.19 20.54
CA GLY A 1002 38.84 -52.04 19.85
C GLY A 1002 39.01 -52.21 18.32
N VAL A 1003 38.23 -53.09 17.69
CA VAL A 1003 38.44 -53.48 16.28
C VAL A 1003 37.95 -52.39 15.33
N SER A 1004 38.89 -51.77 14.60
CA SER A 1004 38.69 -50.62 13.71
C SER A 1004 37.85 -50.87 12.44
N SER A 1005 37.15 -52.00 12.33
CA SER A 1005 36.44 -52.42 11.11
C SER A 1005 35.06 -53.04 11.39
N SER A 1006 34.03 -52.21 11.53
CA SER A 1006 32.63 -52.65 11.40
C SER A 1006 32.02 -52.12 10.11
N GLN A 1007 31.43 -53.00 9.29
CA GLN A 1007 30.71 -52.61 8.07
C GLN A 1007 29.44 -51.76 8.34
N PHE A 1008 29.06 -51.62 9.61
CA PHE A 1008 27.89 -50.87 10.10
C PHE A 1008 28.19 -49.43 10.56
N SER A 1009 29.34 -48.87 10.21
CA SER A 1009 29.65 -47.43 10.34
C SER A 1009 30.68 -47.01 9.30
N SER A 1010 30.53 -45.83 8.72
CA SER A 1010 31.49 -45.22 7.79
C SER A 1010 32.60 -44.42 8.48
N GLN A 1011 32.62 -44.36 9.82
CA GLN A 1011 33.65 -43.70 10.60
C GLN A 1011 34.53 -44.74 11.33
N PRO A 1012 35.87 -44.61 11.29
CA PRO A 1012 36.77 -45.45 12.08
C PRO A 1012 36.59 -45.14 13.57
N LEU A 1013 36.70 -46.16 14.42
CA LEU A 1013 36.61 -45.98 15.87
C LEU A 1013 37.83 -45.20 16.40
N PRO A 1014 37.68 -44.39 17.46
CA PRO A 1014 38.81 -43.73 18.10
C PRO A 1014 39.78 -44.76 18.68
N THR A 1015 41.04 -44.71 18.24
CA THR A 1015 42.12 -45.51 18.80
C THR A 1015 42.41 -45.08 20.24
N GLY A 1016 42.48 -46.04 21.16
CA GLY A 1016 42.80 -45.76 22.56
C GLY A 1016 41.60 -45.41 23.45
N ILE A 1017 40.46 -46.10 23.28
CA ILE A 1017 39.42 -46.14 24.33
C ILE A 1017 40.06 -46.69 25.61
N SER A 1018 40.13 -45.86 26.66
CA SER A 1018 40.47 -46.27 28.02
C SER A 1018 39.19 -46.58 28.78
N TYR A 1019 39.12 -47.77 29.38
CA TYR A 1019 38.01 -48.21 30.21
C TYR A 1019 38.53 -49.05 31.38
N SER A 1020 37.72 -49.18 32.43
CA SER A 1020 38.08 -49.80 33.69
C SER A 1020 37.97 -51.34 33.67
N ILE A 1021 38.91 -52.00 33.00
CA ILE A 1021 38.98 -53.47 32.82
C ILE A 1021 38.63 -54.27 34.10
N PRO A 1022 39.16 -53.95 35.30
CA PRO A 1022 38.81 -54.70 36.52
C PRO A 1022 37.31 -54.60 36.88
N ASN A 1023 36.68 -53.44 36.72
CA ASN A 1023 35.26 -53.25 37.00
C ASN A 1023 34.39 -54.09 36.07
N VAL A 1024 34.74 -54.11 34.77
CA VAL A 1024 34.06 -54.94 33.75
C VAL A 1024 34.15 -56.42 34.12
N LEU A 1025 35.34 -56.91 34.49
CA LEU A 1025 35.55 -58.30 34.90
C LEU A 1025 34.76 -58.67 36.16
N THR A 1026 34.71 -57.82 37.20
CA THR A 1026 33.93 -58.11 38.42
C THR A 1026 32.42 -58.24 38.18
N ARG A 1027 31.88 -57.67 37.09
CA ARG A 1027 30.48 -57.88 36.69
C ARG A 1027 30.28 -59.09 35.77
N ILE A 1028 31.30 -59.47 35.00
CA ILE A 1028 31.26 -60.65 34.11
C ILE A 1028 31.58 -61.95 34.86
N GLU A 1029 32.22 -61.89 36.04
CA GLU A 1029 32.58 -63.04 36.89
C GLU A 1029 31.47 -64.11 37.04
N PRO A 1030 30.17 -63.78 37.28
CA PRO A 1030 29.11 -64.77 37.38
C PRO A 1030 28.77 -65.52 36.07
N PHE A 1031 29.21 -64.98 34.92
CA PHE A 1031 28.83 -65.41 33.56
C PHE A 1031 30.05 -65.71 32.67
N GLN A 1032 31.22 -65.99 33.25
CA GLN A 1032 32.45 -66.31 32.50
C GLN A 1032 32.28 -67.49 31.52
N ASN A 1033 31.40 -68.44 31.86
CA ASN A 1033 31.12 -69.62 31.02
C ASN A 1033 30.25 -69.28 29.81
N GLU A 1034 29.39 -68.26 29.91
CA GLU A 1034 28.51 -67.78 28.85
C GLU A 1034 29.14 -66.65 27.99
N LEU A 1035 30.02 -65.83 28.57
CA LEU A 1035 30.67 -64.68 27.91
C LEU A 1035 32.15 -64.94 27.57
N VAL A 1036 32.43 -66.14 27.04
CA VAL A 1036 33.77 -66.63 26.68
C VAL A 1036 34.57 -65.65 25.81
N SER A 1037 33.96 -65.09 24.77
CA SER A 1037 34.63 -64.15 23.84
C SER A 1037 35.02 -62.82 24.48
N GLU A 1038 34.20 -62.34 25.41
CA GLU A 1038 34.43 -61.13 26.19
C GLU A 1038 35.57 -61.37 27.19
N CYS A 1039 35.61 -62.53 27.85
CA CYS A 1039 36.69 -62.93 28.76
C CYS A 1039 38.05 -63.03 28.04
N ILE A 1040 38.12 -63.69 26.88
CA ILE A 1040 39.35 -63.80 26.05
C ILE A 1040 39.97 -62.42 25.77
N ILE A 1041 39.12 -61.43 25.45
CA ILE A 1041 39.56 -60.06 25.18
C ILE A 1041 40.07 -59.39 26.46
N LEU A 1042 39.32 -59.49 27.56
CA LEU A 1042 39.66 -58.85 28.83
C LEU A 1042 40.92 -59.44 29.48
N ASP A 1043 41.05 -60.77 29.52
CA ASP A 1043 42.25 -61.46 30.00
C ASP A 1043 43.48 -61.09 29.18
N GLY A 1044 43.33 -61.06 27.85
CA GLY A 1044 44.39 -60.63 26.93
C GLY A 1044 44.78 -59.15 27.05
N LEU A 1045 43.89 -58.29 27.55
CA LEU A 1045 44.18 -56.89 27.88
C LEU A 1045 44.80 -56.71 29.27
N GLN A 1046 44.69 -57.71 30.17
CA GLN A 1046 45.40 -57.73 31.45
C GLN A 1046 46.81 -58.36 31.39
N GLY A 1047 47.14 -59.02 30.27
CA GLY A 1047 48.36 -59.86 30.16
C GLY A 1047 48.17 -61.28 30.70
N HIS A 1048 46.94 -61.68 31.04
CA HIS A 1048 46.59 -63.04 31.44
C HIS A 1048 46.45 -63.95 30.20
N HIS A 1049 47.55 -64.07 29.45
CA HIS A 1049 47.55 -64.72 28.14
C HIS A 1049 47.24 -66.23 28.19
N GLY A 1050 47.70 -66.95 29.23
CA GLY A 1050 47.41 -68.37 29.41
C GLY A 1050 45.90 -68.68 29.46
N PRO A 1051 45.13 -68.06 30.39
CA PRO A 1051 43.66 -68.14 30.42
C PRO A 1051 43.00 -67.77 29.08
N ALA A 1052 43.43 -66.69 28.42
CA ALA A 1052 42.90 -66.30 27.13
C ALA A 1052 43.14 -67.35 26.02
N LEU A 1053 44.33 -67.95 25.99
CA LEU A 1053 44.66 -69.05 25.06
C LEU A 1053 43.84 -70.31 25.37
N ARG A 1054 43.70 -70.70 26.64
CA ARG A 1054 42.82 -71.81 27.08
C ARG A 1054 41.38 -71.61 26.64
N LEU A 1055 40.85 -70.39 26.76
CA LEU A 1055 39.49 -70.06 26.30
C LEU A 1055 39.38 -69.99 24.76
N LEU A 1056 40.45 -69.67 24.03
CA LEU A 1056 40.47 -69.78 22.57
C LEU A 1056 40.48 -71.23 22.08
N THR A 1057 41.29 -72.09 22.70
CA THR A 1057 41.47 -73.50 22.32
C THR A 1057 40.32 -74.38 22.79
N HIS A 1058 40.06 -74.44 24.10
CA HIS A 1058 39.02 -75.29 24.69
C HIS A 1058 37.64 -74.60 24.72
N GLY A 1059 37.61 -73.27 24.87
CA GLY A 1059 36.37 -72.49 24.92
C GLY A 1059 35.73 -72.26 23.54
N LEU A 1060 36.47 -71.73 22.57
CA LEU A 1060 35.94 -71.46 21.22
C LEU A 1060 36.22 -72.56 20.20
N GLY A 1061 37.27 -73.37 20.39
CA GLY A 1061 37.72 -74.33 19.37
C GLY A 1061 38.22 -73.63 18.10
N ASP A 1062 38.91 -72.49 18.25
CA ASP A 1062 39.51 -71.72 17.14
C ASP A 1062 41.03 -71.65 17.29
N TYR A 1063 41.67 -72.75 16.90
CA TYR A 1063 43.13 -72.90 16.88
C TYR A 1063 43.80 -71.88 15.93
N ASP A 1064 43.14 -71.48 14.84
CA ASP A 1064 43.66 -70.48 13.90
C ASP A 1064 43.76 -69.09 14.56
N SER A 1065 42.74 -68.68 15.32
CA SER A 1065 42.82 -67.42 16.10
C SER A 1065 43.74 -67.52 17.31
N ALA A 1066 43.90 -68.69 17.94
CA ALA A 1066 44.90 -68.88 18.99
C ALA A 1066 46.34 -68.72 18.46
N ILE A 1067 46.63 -69.24 17.25
CA ILE A 1067 47.90 -69.01 16.54
C ILE A 1067 48.08 -67.51 16.22
N ARG A 1068 47.06 -66.83 15.70
CA ARG A 1068 47.11 -65.38 15.43
C ARG A 1068 47.36 -64.55 16.70
N TYR A 1069 46.74 -64.92 17.81
CA TYR A 1069 46.95 -64.28 19.11
C TYR A 1069 48.43 -64.33 19.53
N CYS A 1070 49.10 -65.47 19.33
CA CYS A 1070 50.52 -65.63 19.62
C CYS A 1070 51.40 -64.76 18.70
N VAL A 1071 51.12 -64.74 17.39
CA VAL A 1071 51.85 -63.92 16.40
C VAL A 1071 51.74 -62.41 16.71
N PHE A 1072 50.58 -61.95 17.16
CA PHE A 1072 50.29 -60.52 17.40
C PHE A 1072 50.33 -60.08 18.87
N GLY A 1073 50.73 -60.94 19.81
CA GLY A 1073 50.95 -60.56 21.22
C GLY A 1073 49.68 -60.36 22.04
N GLY A 1074 48.53 -60.85 21.56
CA GLY A 1074 47.24 -60.69 22.22
C GLY A 1074 46.15 -60.09 21.32
N PRO A 1075 45.06 -59.53 21.91
CA PRO A 1075 43.93 -59.01 21.14
C PRO A 1075 44.18 -57.64 20.49
N ARG A 1076 45.35 -57.02 20.70
CA ARG A 1076 45.72 -55.69 20.19
C ARG A 1076 46.92 -55.73 19.24
N SER A 1077 46.66 -55.74 17.94
CA SER A 1077 47.62 -55.22 16.94
C SER A 1077 46.89 -54.58 15.77
N SER A 1078 46.89 -53.23 15.73
CA SER A 1078 46.65 -52.38 14.54
C SER A 1078 46.61 -50.88 14.91
N SER A 1079 47.65 -50.41 15.59
CA SER A 1079 48.06 -49.01 15.52
C SER A 1079 48.43 -48.68 14.06
N THR A 1080 47.52 -48.04 13.33
CA THR A 1080 47.76 -47.44 11.99
C THR A 1080 48.40 -48.35 10.93
N GLY A 1081 47.59 -49.12 10.21
CA GLY A 1081 47.87 -49.53 8.83
C GLY A 1081 48.77 -50.76 8.63
N THR A 1082 49.68 -51.08 9.55
CA THR A 1082 50.44 -52.34 9.55
C THR A 1082 50.19 -53.11 10.84
N PRO A 1083 49.93 -54.43 10.80
CA PRO A 1083 49.90 -55.24 12.01
C PRO A 1083 51.34 -55.41 12.51
N GLU A 1084 51.68 -54.71 13.59
CA GLU A 1084 52.96 -54.90 14.27
C GLU A 1084 53.00 -56.33 14.84
N LEU A 1085 54.09 -57.03 14.54
CA LEU A 1085 54.40 -58.34 15.12
C LEU A 1085 54.82 -58.12 16.57
N ALA A 1086 54.40 -59.00 17.47
CA ALA A 1086 54.85 -58.96 18.86
C ALA A 1086 56.36 -59.23 18.98
N ASP A 1087 56.94 -58.76 20.09
CA ASP A 1087 58.34 -59.01 20.41
C ASP A 1087 58.63 -60.53 20.48
N TYR A 1088 59.80 -60.95 20.02
CA TYR A 1088 60.12 -62.36 19.77
C TYR A 1088 60.07 -63.18 21.06
N ASP A 1089 60.57 -62.64 22.18
CA ASP A 1089 60.54 -63.30 23.49
C ASP A 1089 59.10 -63.50 24.00
N LEU A 1090 58.20 -62.54 23.71
CA LEU A 1090 56.78 -62.67 24.00
C LEU A 1090 56.12 -63.70 23.06
N GLN A 1091 56.43 -63.70 21.77
CA GLN A 1091 55.93 -64.70 20.82
C GLN A 1091 56.32 -66.12 21.27
N CYS A 1092 57.58 -66.36 21.62
CA CYS A 1092 58.06 -67.65 22.14
C CYS A 1092 57.30 -68.07 23.41
N THR A 1093 57.11 -67.15 24.36
CA THR A 1093 56.34 -67.40 25.59
C THR A 1093 54.87 -67.77 25.29
N LEU A 1094 54.23 -67.05 24.36
CA LEU A 1094 52.85 -67.32 23.95
C LEU A 1094 52.73 -68.65 23.18
N PHE A 1095 53.68 -68.96 22.30
CA PHE A 1095 53.71 -70.24 21.59
C PHE A 1095 53.98 -71.42 22.52
N HIS A 1096 54.81 -71.27 23.55
CA HIS A 1096 55.00 -72.29 24.59
C HIS A 1096 53.69 -72.55 25.36
N HIS A 1097 52.97 -71.51 25.79
CA HIS A 1097 51.64 -71.67 26.40
C HIS A 1097 50.61 -72.29 25.44
N LEU A 1098 50.65 -71.94 24.15
CA LEU A 1098 49.78 -72.54 23.14
C LEU A 1098 50.06 -74.04 22.94
N LEU A 1099 51.33 -74.44 22.99
CA LEU A 1099 51.75 -75.84 22.88
C LEU A 1099 51.27 -76.66 24.08
N ASP A 1100 51.38 -76.14 25.30
CA ASP A 1100 50.87 -76.80 26.52
C ASP A 1100 49.35 -77.01 26.46
N GLU A 1101 48.58 -75.97 26.13
CA GLU A 1101 47.12 -76.10 25.94
C GLU A 1101 46.76 -77.03 24.77
N PHE A 1102 47.52 -77.02 23.67
CA PHE A 1102 47.31 -77.97 22.56
C PHE A 1102 47.57 -79.42 22.98
N LEU A 1103 48.59 -79.69 23.79
CA LEU A 1103 48.88 -81.03 24.31
C LEU A 1103 47.76 -81.56 25.24
N HIS A 1104 46.92 -80.68 25.77
CA HIS A 1104 45.76 -81.00 26.62
C HIS A 1104 44.43 -81.17 25.84
N ILE A 1105 44.37 -80.98 24.51
CA ILE A 1105 43.15 -81.15 23.69
C ILE A 1105 42.52 -82.54 23.88
N GLU A 1106 41.23 -82.62 24.19
CA GLU A 1106 40.55 -83.88 24.56
C GLU A 1106 40.53 -84.94 23.43
N ASP A 1107 40.26 -84.54 22.18
CA ASP A 1107 40.32 -85.46 21.03
C ASP A 1107 41.78 -85.71 20.63
N LEU A 1108 42.22 -86.97 20.75
CA LEU A 1108 43.56 -87.43 20.36
C LEU A 1108 43.90 -87.12 18.89
N SER A 1109 42.89 -87.14 18.01
CA SER A 1109 43.05 -86.92 16.56
C SER A 1109 43.41 -85.46 16.28
N ASP A 1110 42.61 -84.54 16.83
CA ASP A 1110 42.78 -83.10 16.67
C ASP A 1110 44.02 -82.64 17.46
N ARG A 1111 44.30 -83.22 18.63
CA ARG A 1111 45.55 -83.02 19.37
C ARG A 1111 46.77 -83.23 18.48
N ILE A 1112 46.89 -84.42 17.87
CA ILE A 1112 48.03 -84.79 17.02
C ILE A 1112 48.12 -83.92 15.76
N GLU A 1113 46.99 -83.64 15.08
CA GLU A 1113 47.00 -82.81 13.87
C GLU A 1113 47.40 -81.35 14.18
N ARG A 1114 46.84 -80.74 15.24
CA ARG A 1114 47.10 -79.33 15.57
C ARG A 1114 48.48 -79.11 16.17
N THR A 1115 49.01 -80.01 17.01
CA THR A 1115 50.39 -79.88 17.51
C THR A 1115 51.43 -80.09 16.41
N SER A 1116 51.22 -81.06 15.51
CA SER A 1116 52.18 -81.31 14.43
C SER A 1116 52.20 -80.18 13.40
N ASP A 1117 51.06 -79.59 13.07
CA ASP A 1117 50.98 -78.39 12.22
C ASP A 1117 51.61 -77.15 12.91
N LEU A 1118 51.32 -76.93 14.20
CA LEU A 1118 51.92 -75.85 15.00
C LEU A 1118 53.45 -75.96 15.01
N LEU A 1119 54.00 -77.12 15.40
CA LEU A 1119 55.44 -77.35 15.48
C LEU A 1119 56.09 -77.33 14.09
N ALA A 1120 55.43 -77.81 13.02
CA ALA A 1120 56.00 -77.78 11.67
C ALA A 1120 56.04 -76.37 11.06
N ARG A 1121 55.03 -75.53 11.32
CA ARG A 1121 54.92 -74.16 10.79
C ARG A 1121 55.71 -73.14 11.62
N PHE A 1122 55.67 -73.27 12.95
CA PHE A 1122 56.22 -72.30 13.90
C PHE A 1122 57.45 -72.82 14.65
N ALA A 1123 58.17 -73.80 14.07
CA ALA A 1123 59.43 -74.36 14.59
C ALA A 1123 60.48 -73.32 15.04
N ALA A 1124 60.49 -72.12 14.44
CA ALA A 1124 61.43 -71.05 14.73
C ALA A 1124 61.15 -70.26 16.02
N TRP A 1125 60.07 -70.58 16.75
CA TRP A 1125 59.67 -69.93 18.02
C TRP A 1125 59.70 -70.89 19.23
N PHE A 1126 60.34 -72.06 19.08
CA PHE A 1126 60.44 -73.08 20.13
C PHE A 1126 61.89 -73.52 20.34
N ASP A 1127 62.32 -73.77 21.59
CA ASP A 1127 63.55 -74.55 21.81
C ASP A 1127 63.31 -76.04 21.56
N VAL A 1128 64.30 -76.68 20.94
CA VAL A 1128 64.30 -78.10 20.60
C VAL A 1128 64.28 -78.97 21.86
N ARG A 1129 64.84 -78.51 22.99
CA ARG A 1129 64.82 -79.26 24.25
C ARG A 1129 63.44 -79.24 24.88
N GLU A 1130 62.88 -78.03 25.08
CA GLU A 1130 61.55 -77.86 25.68
C GLU A 1130 60.46 -78.65 24.94
N VAL A 1131 60.47 -78.64 23.60
CA VAL A 1131 59.53 -79.45 22.80
C VAL A 1131 59.72 -80.95 23.01
N LEU A 1132 60.96 -81.43 23.15
CA LEU A 1132 61.25 -82.85 23.40
C LEU A 1132 60.91 -83.28 24.83
N ASP A 1133 61.00 -82.37 25.81
CA ASP A 1133 60.65 -82.64 27.21
C ASP A 1133 59.12 -82.53 27.45
N LEU A 1134 58.38 -81.80 26.59
CA LEU A 1134 56.91 -81.63 26.67
C LEU A 1134 56.11 -82.67 25.87
N VAL A 1135 56.63 -83.19 24.76
CA VAL A 1135 55.89 -84.13 23.89
C VAL A 1135 55.83 -85.54 24.52
N PRO A 1136 54.65 -86.19 24.59
CA PRO A 1136 54.51 -87.53 25.19
C PRO A 1136 55.39 -88.61 24.52
N GLU A 1137 56.00 -89.47 25.34
CA GLU A 1137 56.83 -90.61 24.87
C GLU A 1137 56.08 -91.59 23.95
N ASP A 1138 54.74 -91.60 24.00
CA ASP A 1138 53.86 -92.44 23.17
C ASP A 1138 53.83 -92.03 21.69
N TRP A 1139 54.36 -90.86 21.31
CA TRP A 1139 54.24 -90.31 19.96
C TRP A 1139 55.33 -90.79 19.01
N SER A 1140 54.96 -91.15 17.78
CA SER A 1140 55.93 -91.56 16.77
C SER A 1140 56.72 -90.37 16.22
N VAL A 1141 58.00 -90.60 15.92
CA VAL A 1141 58.94 -89.60 15.36
C VAL A 1141 58.42 -88.96 14.07
N ASP A 1142 57.59 -89.68 13.30
CA ASP A 1142 56.97 -89.18 12.07
C ASP A 1142 56.03 -87.97 12.32
N ILE A 1143 55.35 -87.91 13.48
CA ILE A 1143 54.48 -86.79 13.88
C ILE A 1143 55.29 -85.50 14.01
N LEU A 1144 56.52 -85.61 14.54
CA LEU A 1144 57.47 -84.50 14.69
C LEU A 1144 58.33 -84.27 13.44
N GLY A 1145 58.14 -85.03 12.36
CA GLY A 1145 58.98 -84.99 11.16
C GLY A 1145 59.08 -83.61 10.53
N GLY A 1146 57.99 -82.83 10.52
CA GLY A 1146 57.98 -81.45 10.03
C GLY A 1146 58.87 -80.51 10.85
N PHE A 1147 58.77 -80.58 12.18
CA PHE A 1147 59.58 -79.82 13.13
C PHE A 1147 61.08 -80.15 12.97
N PHE A 1148 61.43 -81.45 13.01
CA PHE A 1148 62.83 -81.87 12.84
C PHE A 1148 63.42 -81.45 11.49
N VAL A 1149 62.65 -81.52 10.40
CA VAL A 1149 63.11 -81.05 9.08
C VAL A 1149 63.38 -79.54 9.09
N HIS A 1150 62.63 -78.73 9.84
CA HIS A 1150 62.93 -77.32 10.02
C HIS A 1150 64.19 -77.11 10.87
N VAL A 1151 64.26 -77.73 12.05
CA VAL A 1151 65.39 -77.62 13.00
C VAL A 1151 66.71 -78.01 12.33
N PHE A 1152 66.76 -79.15 11.63
CA PHE A 1152 67.98 -79.56 10.92
C PHE A 1152 68.36 -78.61 9.77
N ARG A 1153 67.39 -77.98 9.10
CA ARG A 1153 67.68 -76.94 8.08
C ARG A 1153 68.25 -75.68 8.71
N ALA A 1154 67.70 -75.22 9.85
CA ALA A 1154 68.19 -74.06 10.58
C ALA A 1154 69.64 -74.27 11.06
N LEU A 1155 69.93 -75.40 11.71
CA LEU A 1155 71.28 -75.77 12.17
C LEU A 1155 72.28 -75.87 11.00
N VAL A 1156 71.88 -76.45 9.86
CA VAL A 1156 72.73 -76.51 8.66
C VAL A 1156 72.92 -75.12 8.02
N SER A 1157 71.95 -74.21 8.15
CA SER A 1157 72.10 -72.81 7.71
C SER A 1157 73.11 -72.06 8.58
N GLN A 1158 72.91 -72.05 9.89
CA GLN A 1158 73.82 -71.43 10.87
C GLN A 1158 75.26 -71.97 10.74
N SER A 1159 75.42 -73.28 10.49
CA SER A 1159 76.72 -73.91 10.25
C SER A 1159 77.39 -73.48 8.93
N ARG A 1160 76.63 -73.04 7.93
CA ARG A 1160 77.16 -72.47 6.67
C ARG A 1160 77.45 -70.98 6.81
N GLU A 1161 76.56 -70.26 7.49
CA GLU A 1161 76.60 -68.83 7.75
C GLU A 1161 77.83 -68.47 8.59
N SER A 1162 77.99 -69.08 9.77
CA SER A 1162 79.19 -68.93 10.61
C SER A 1162 80.50 -69.29 9.91
N ARG A 1163 80.46 -70.18 8.90
CA ARG A 1163 81.61 -70.50 8.04
C ARG A 1163 81.90 -69.40 7.00
N ILE A 1164 80.87 -68.71 6.52
CA ILE A 1164 80.99 -67.52 5.64
C ILE A 1164 81.45 -66.32 6.45
N GLU A 1165 80.82 -66.02 7.58
CA GLU A 1165 81.23 -64.95 8.52
C GLU A 1165 82.69 -65.09 8.92
N ARG A 1166 83.13 -66.30 9.30
CA ARG A 1166 84.54 -66.57 9.64
C ARG A 1166 85.49 -66.32 8.46
N ALA A 1167 85.06 -66.57 7.23
CA ALA A 1167 85.86 -66.28 6.04
C ALA A 1167 85.89 -64.77 5.71
N LEU A 1168 84.75 -64.08 5.84
CA LEU A 1168 84.64 -62.63 5.66
C LEU A 1168 85.44 -61.87 6.72
N SER A 1169 85.36 -62.29 7.98
CA SER A 1169 86.15 -61.73 9.10
C SER A 1169 87.65 -61.92 8.89
N ALA A 1170 88.08 -63.07 8.36
CA ALA A 1170 89.48 -63.29 7.98
C ALA A 1170 89.91 -62.35 6.83
N GLY A 1171 89.05 -62.14 5.82
CA GLY A 1171 89.28 -61.18 4.74
C GLY A 1171 89.35 -59.73 5.21
N LEU A 1172 88.45 -59.33 6.11
CA LEU A 1172 88.46 -58.00 6.75
C LEU A 1172 89.71 -57.79 7.59
N ASN A 1173 90.14 -58.77 8.37
CA ASN A 1173 91.37 -58.68 9.15
C ASN A 1173 92.62 -58.53 8.25
N LEU A 1174 92.67 -59.24 7.11
CA LEU A 1174 93.72 -59.05 6.10
C LEU A 1174 93.68 -57.64 5.47
N ARG A 1175 92.48 -57.13 5.15
CA ARG A 1175 92.31 -55.77 4.61
C ARG A 1175 92.74 -54.70 5.59
N ILE A 1176 92.24 -54.76 6.84
CA ILE A 1176 92.60 -53.80 7.91
C ILE A 1176 94.09 -53.89 8.22
N GLY A 1177 94.70 -55.08 8.17
CA GLY A 1177 96.15 -55.25 8.28
C GLY A 1177 96.92 -54.53 7.17
N ALA A 1178 96.45 -54.60 5.92
CA ALA A 1178 97.06 -53.87 4.80
C ALA A 1178 96.86 -52.35 4.90
N GLU A 1179 95.67 -51.89 5.25
CA GLU A 1179 95.35 -50.47 5.44
C GLU A 1179 96.12 -49.87 6.64
N LEU A 1180 96.38 -50.66 7.69
CA LEU A 1180 97.25 -50.27 8.80
C LEU A 1180 98.71 -50.13 8.38
N ILE A 1181 99.23 -51.03 7.54
CA ILE A 1181 100.60 -50.95 7.02
C ILE A 1181 100.78 -49.71 6.14
N ASP A 1182 99.89 -49.49 5.17
CA ASP A 1182 99.85 -48.29 4.32
C ASP A 1182 99.67 -47.00 5.15
N GLY A 1183 98.84 -47.06 6.19
CA GLY A 1183 98.70 -45.99 7.18
C GLY A 1183 99.99 -45.69 7.96
N MET A 1184 100.76 -46.72 8.34
CA MET A 1184 102.06 -46.57 9.00
C MET A 1184 103.14 -46.04 8.06
N GLU A 1185 103.16 -46.46 6.79
CA GLU A 1185 104.07 -45.90 5.78
C GLU A 1185 103.77 -44.41 5.52
N LYS A 1186 102.48 -44.04 5.41
CA LYS A 1186 102.01 -42.64 5.30
C LYS A 1186 102.21 -41.83 6.58
N ALA A 1187 102.21 -42.47 7.76
CA ALA A 1187 102.56 -41.80 9.01
C ALA A 1187 104.02 -41.31 8.99
N GLY A 1188 104.91 -42.13 8.42
CA GLY A 1188 106.35 -41.88 8.33
C GLY A 1188 107.08 -42.08 9.66
N PRO A 1189 108.42 -42.18 9.66
CA PRO A 1189 109.20 -42.31 10.89
C PRO A 1189 109.19 -41.00 11.69
N TRP A 1190 108.94 -41.11 12.99
CA TRP A 1190 109.03 -40.02 13.96
C TRP A 1190 110.34 -40.14 14.74
N ILE A 1191 110.95 -39.01 15.09
CA ILE A 1191 112.19 -39.00 15.88
C ILE A 1191 111.90 -38.35 17.23
N GLU A 1192 112.12 -39.12 18.29
CA GLU A 1192 112.05 -38.66 19.67
C GLU A 1192 113.38 -38.00 20.06
N GLN A 1193 113.31 -36.77 20.56
CA GLN A 1193 114.44 -36.03 21.13
C GLN A 1193 114.08 -35.51 22.52
N ALA A 1194 115.09 -35.10 23.29
CA ALA A 1194 114.93 -34.78 24.72
C ALA A 1194 113.99 -33.60 25.04
N GLU A 1195 113.61 -32.80 24.04
CA GLU A 1195 112.63 -31.70 24.16
C GLU A 1195 111.27 -32.03 23.49
N GLY A 1196 111.09 -33.26 23.01
CA GLY A 1196 109.84 -33.76 22.42
C GLY A 1196 110.02 -34.53 21.10
N VAL A 1197 108.99 -35.28 20.70
CA VAL A 1197 108.93 -35.98 19.41
C VAL A 1197 108.58 -34.99 18.30
N ARG A 1198 109.29 -35.02 17.16
CA ARG A 1198 108.92 -34.28 15.95
C ARG A 1198 108.80 -35.18 14.73
N ARG A 1199 107.81 -34.86 13.89
CA ARG A 1199 107.65 -35.38 12.53
C ARG A 1199 108.61 -34.63 11.60
N LEU A 1200 109.28 -35.35 10.70
CA LEU A 1200 110.53 -34.86 10.07
C LEU A 1200 110.36 -33.79 8.98
N LYS A 1201 109.14 -33.44 8.55
CA LYS A 1201 108.90 -32.82 7.23
C LYS A 1201 107.72 -31.85 7.18
N ASP A 1202 107.97 -30.59 7.54
CA ASP A 1202 107.10 -29.44 7.24
C ASP A 1202 107.95 -28.25 6.75
N SER A 1203 107.63 -27.73 5.56
CA SER A 1203 108.23 -26.51 4.98
C SER A 1203 107.28 -25.92 3.90
N PRO A 1204 107.05 -24.60 3.83
CA PRO A 1204 105.82 -24.05 3.24
C PRO A 1204 106.04 -23.39 1.84
N PRO A 1205 105.13 -22.56 1.32
CA PRO A 1205 104.14 -22.97 0.32
C PRO A 1205 104.31 -22.27 -1.04
N ARG A 1206 103.57 -22.71 -2.10
CA ARG A 1206 103.38 -21.85 -3.29
C ARG A 1206 102.19 -22.19 -4.20
N ASP A 1207 101.66 -21.10 -4.73
CA ASP A 1207 100.65 -20.85 -5.78
C ASP A 1207 100.70 -21.79 -7.01
N SER A 1208 99.55 -22.16 -7.59
CA SER A 1208 99.02 -21.52 -8.83
C SER A 1208 97.84 -22.26 -9.52
N ASN A 1209 96.77 -21.52 -9.83
CA ASN A 1209 95.89 -21.53 -11.02
C ASN A 1209 95.22 -22.80 -11.64
N GLU A 1210 94.08 -22.51 -12.31
CA GLU A 1210 93.51 -23.15 -13.52
C GLU A 1210 93.10 -24.64 -13.45
N THR A 1211 91.80 -24.95 -13.31
CA THR A 1211 90.78 -25.14 -14.38
C THR A 1211 91.06 -26.30 -15.35
N ASP A 1212 90.19 -27.34 -15.37
CA ASP A 1212 89.28 -27.50 -16.51
C ASP A 1212 88.11 -28.51 -16.32
N SER A 1213 87.12 -28.38 -17.21
CA SER A 1213 86.13 -29.37 -17.71
C SER A 1213 85.45 -30.40 -16.76
N GLU A 1214 84.16 -30.14 -16.47
CA GLU A 1214 83.01 -30.82 -17.12
C GLU A 1214 83.01 -32.37 -17.24
N PHE A 1215 82.08 -33.05 -16.52
CA PHE A 1215 81.04 -33.94 -17.12
C PHE A 1215 80.01 -34.47 -16.09
N GLY A 1216 78.77 -34.74 -16.52
CA GLY A 1216 78.23 -36.10 -16.27
C GLY A 1216 77.18 -36.40 -15.18
N ASP A 1217 76.27 -35.49 -14.86
CA ASP A 1217 74.81 -35.75 -14.69
C ASP A 1217 74.20 -36.77 -13.66
N THR A 1218 72.94 -36.50 -13.30
CA THR A 1218 71.88 -37.36 -12.70
C THR A 1218 71.95 -37.95 -11.27
N VAL A 1219 71.10 -37.36 -10.42
CA VAL A 1219 70.09 -38.00 -9.52
C VAL A 1219 70.53 -38.96 -8.40
N GLY A 1220 70.31 -38.52 -7.16
CA GLY A 1220 70.12 -39.38 -5.98
C GLY A 1220 69.32 -38.67 -4.88
N PRO A 1221 68.06 -39.06 -4.58
CA PRO A 1221 67.23 -38.40 -3.58
C PRO A 1221 67.16 -39.19 -2.26
N SER A 1222 67.79 -38.68 -1.20
CA SER A 1222 67.43 -39.00 0.19
C SER A 1222 67.94 -37.90 1.11
N GLY A 1223 67.10 -37.44 2.04
CA GLY A 1223 67.47 -36.40 3.01
C GLY A 1223 68.16 -37.00 4.23
N GLU A 1224 69.09 -36.25 4.81
CA GLU A 1224 69.68 -36.60 6.11
C GLU A 1224 68.64 -36.42 7.22
N VAL A 1225 68.54 -37.41 8.12
CA VAL A 1225 68.01 -37.20 9.47
C VAL A 1225 69.19 -36.78 10.36
N GLY A 1226 68.95 -35.82 11.25
CA GLY A 1226 70.02 -35.17 12.00
C GLY A 1226 70.69 -36.01 13.09
N GLN A 1227 71.94 -35.62 13.34
CA GLN A 1227 72.66 -35.61 14.63
C GLN A 1227 71.97 -36.17 15.88
N VAL A 1228 72.68 -37.13 16.50
CA VAL A 1228 72.60 -37.63 17.89
C VAL A 1228 74.04 -38.12 18.18
N ASP A 1229 74.78 -37.79 19.25
CA ASP A 1229 74.58 -36.89 20.40
C ASP A 1229 75.95 -36.31 20.86
N GLN A 1230 75.98 -35.04 21.29
CA GLN A 1230 76.65 -34.54 22.52
C GLN A 1230 76.45 -33.03 22.72
#